data_AF-A0A6P7JGQ1-F1
#
_entry.id   AF-A0A6P7JGQ1-F1
#
_cell.length_a   1.000
_cell.length_b   1.000
_cell.length_c   1.000
_cell.angle_alpha   90.00
_cell.angle_beta   90.00
_cell.angle_gamma   90.00
#
_symmetry.space_group_name_H-M   'P 1'
#
loop_
_entity.id
_entity.type
_entity.pdbx_description
1 polymer ?
#
loop_
_entity_poly.entity_id
_entity_poly.type
_entity_poly.pdbx_seq_one_letter_code
_entity_poly.pdbx_strand_id
1 'polypeptide(L)'
;MSCSPIHPPSVGTTPPEALSLLQQRLLLAEEGTETLIRDMGELGISRAQILGHAGRADPIQRPASPLKMSWGPGDQGMLWKKCDSLVSRVCRIESLLQTLKLTVFRLETERELDLGHTAHLKQQMAALQQESEEEQHASRRELMKMQDQLHQAYRDRDEACAEVQRMGQTLEAATAAKIDVALAAEELKTVKLELRQKLMEITEQMRQESARHLQVMRSHSELLQQVEEMERVVEMERRQVQLLQSDCQALRAEVQSSRQRLEEERERSRQLEEGCQQLKEQAAVKDSLVSVLKTELKDERSRVVKQLQEQDLLLEAARRNIQTELQMALRDKACLRKELEKLRGEHAHLLQRSSTAHETAATQKQTIERLQGELSTVRKECETRKNVEPSNDQQVRPVVTKLEGERSVLDAELREARREVGCLRSALHKQQDETKRLIAKMATLEQQQTLQGVCEPAEGAVSQTLENILSSHGRLNRQTLHKEQAGAEQEPAFHKKDRLQAQREMKKHQAEVEKLQGLLIVTQSRNSRAQESLQKALVTAREDNKRLARSLEQAVSTSTSLHRKLDKTREQYQATIILRDDKLREAQMKIAHLSADLSAVKQQRREDYELSMKTLQREVSELRTTVKDSTTKSCDLSMTNQELRRRVSELERVVSEQKAGIREHRGHLRHQHRSRDSQKEVTSKQEADWERWTATIQRWESKRELAHIAGEHQPVRTQLKTQQR
;
A
#
# COMPACT_ATOMS: atom_id res chain seq x y z
N MET A 1 -23.35 -103.96 131.92
CA MET A 1 -22.06 -104.62 132.24
C MET A 1 -21.90 -104.68 133.75
N SER A 2 -21.05 -105.58 134.25
CA SER A 2 -20.75 -105.82 135.68
C SER A 2 -21.91 -106.38 136.51
N CYS A 3 -21.82 -107.67 136.84
CA CYS A 3 -22.68 -108.35 137.81
C CYS A 3 -22.06 -108.27 139.22
N SER A 4 -22.90 -108.30 140.25
CA SER A 4 -22.52 -108.61 141.64
C SER A 4 -23.38 -109.77 142.17
N PRO A 5 -22.89 -110.56 143.14
CA PRO A 5 -23.22 -111.98 143.20
C PRO A 5 -24.55 -112.33 143.90
N ILE A 6 -25.06 -113.50 143.51
CA ILE A 6 -26.14 -114.22 144.19
C ILE A 6 -25.59 -114.78 145.51
N HIS A 7 -26.34 -114.65 146.61
CA HIS A 7 -26.15 -115.48 147.81
C HIS A 7 -27.50 -115.97 148.35
N PRO A 8 -27.75 -117.29 148.36
CA PRO A 8 -28.90 -117.91 149.02
C PRO A 8 -28.47 -118.53 150.37
N PRO A 9 -29.33 -119.26 151.09
CA PRO A 9 -30.01 -118.78 152.29
C PRO A 9 -29.35 -119.24 153.60
N SER A 10 -29.66 -118.55 154.71
CA SER A 10 -29.31 -119.00 156.07
C SER A 10 -30.56 -119.31 156.89
N VAL A 11 -30.58 -120.52 157.44
CA VAL A 11 -31.57 -121.11 158.36
C VAL A 11 -32.10 -120.12 159.41
N GLY A 12 -33.42 -120.04 159.60
CA GLY A 12 -34.04 -119.48 160.80
C GLY A 12 -35.15 -118.44 160.60
N THR A 13 -35.29 -117.83 159.42
CA THR A 13 -36.34 -116.84 159.14
C THR A 13 -37.73 -117.49 159.11
N THR A 14 -38.68 -116.94 159.86
CA THR A 14 -40.06 -117.45 159.92
C THR A 14 -40.83 -117.16 158.62
N PRO A 15 -41.94 -117.87 158.31
CA PRO A 15 -42.64 -117.72 157.04
C PRO A 15 -43.14 -116.31 156.61
N PRO A 16 -43.26 -115.26 157.46
CA PRO A 16 -43.60 -113.91 156.97
C PRO A 16 -42.53 -113.25 156.09
N GLU A 17 -41.24 -113.44 156.35
CA GLU A 17 -40.20 -112.49 155.90
C GLU A 17 -39.83 -112.63 154.41
N ALA A 18 -39.77 -113.86 153.88
CA ALA A 18 -39.41 -114.11 152.48
C ALA A 18 -40.45 -113.55 151.47
N LEU A 19 -41.71 -113.39 151.89
CA LEU A 19 -42.77 -112.81 151.07
C LEU A 19 -42.61 -111.30 150.89
N SER A 20 -42.18 -110.58 151.93
CA SER A 20 -41.94 -109.13 151.91
C SER A 20 -40.91 -108.74 150.84
N LEU A 21 -39.82 -109.51 150.75
CA LEU A 21 -38.71 -109.25 149.82
C LEU A 21 -39.14 -109.49 148.35
N LEU A 22 -39.95 -110.52 148.11
CA LEU A 22 -40.58 -110.77 146.80
C LEU A 22 -41.55 -109.64 146.41
N GLN A 23 -42.36 -109.16 147.36
CA GLN A 23 -43.32 -108.08 147.11
C GLN A 23 -42.64 -106.72 146.87
N GLN A 24 -41.48 -106.45 147.50
CA GLN A 24 -40.70 -105.25 147.25
C GLN A 24 -40.04 -105.27 145.85
N ARG A 25 -39.48 -106.42 145.41
CA ARG A 25 -38.95 -106.57 144.05
C ARG A 25 -40.04 -106.43 142.98
N LEU A 26 -41.25 -106.89 143.27
CA LEU A 26 -42.41 -106.74 142.40
C LEU A 26 -42.79 -105.27 142.19
N LEU A 27 -42.86 -104.47 143.27
CA LEU A 27 -43.18 -103.03 143.19
C LEU A 27 -42.13 -102.26 142.36
N LEU A 28 -40.84 -102.51 142.58
CA LEU A 28 -39.76 -101.87 141.80
C LEU A 28 -39.78 -102.28 140.33
N ALA A 29 -40.21 -103.50 140.00
CA ALA A 29 -40.38 -103.95 138.63
C ALA A 29 -41.61 -103.31 137.96
N GLU A 30 -42.71 -103.12 138.71
CA GLU A 30 -43.93 -102.45 138.23
C GLU A 30 -43.67 -100.95 137.98
N GLU A 31 -43.00 -100.26 138.91
CA GLU A 31 -42.59 -98.86 138.77
C GLU A 31 -41.57 -98.66 137.64
N GLY A 32 -40.57 -99.55 137.53
CA GLY A 32 -39.58 -99.55 136.44
C GLY A 32 -40.16 -99.90 135.05
N THR A 33 -41.36 -100.48 135.00
CA THR A 33 -42.07 -100.75 133.73
C THR A 33 -42.92 -99.55 133.31
N GLU A 34 -43.64 -98.93 134.24
CA GLU A 34 -44.51 -97.79 133.93
C GLU A 34 -43.71 -96.52 133.57
N THR A 35 -42.50 -96.34 134.11
CA THR A 35 -41.56 -95.29 133.63
C THR A 35 -41.19 -95.51 132.17
N LEU A 36 -40.76 -96.71 131.79
CA LEU A 36 -40.39 -97.02 130.40
C LEU A 36 -41.57 -96.84 129.42
N ILE A 37 -42.80 -97.11 129.86
CA ILE A 37 -44.03 -96.90 129.09
C ILE A 37 -44.27 -95.41 128.79
N ARG A 38 -43.95 -94.51 129.73
CA ARG A 38 -44.00 -93.05 129.49
C ARG A 38 -42.93 -92.62 128.49
N ASP A 39 -41.71 -93.11 128.67
CA ASP A 39 -40.56 -92.72 127.84
C ASP A 39 -40.76 -93.19 126.37
N MET A 40 -41.39 -94.35 126.14
CA MET A 40 -41.90 -94.77 124.82
C MET A 40 -42.98 -93.84 124.24
N GLY A 41 -43.76 -93.18 125.09
CA GLY A 41 -44.75 -92.17 124.69
C GLY A 41 -44.12 -90.88 124.17
N GLU A 42 -42.99 -90.46 124.74
CA GLU A 42 -42.21 -89.31 124.24
C GLU A 42 -41.52 -89.62 122.91
N LEU A 43 -41.30 -90.91 122.61
CA LEU A 43 -40.88 -91.43 121.31
C LEU A 43 -42.06 -91.73 120.36
N GLY A 44 -43.30 -91.41 120.75
CA GLY A 44 -44.49 -91.44 119.88
C GLY A 44 -45.36 -92.70 119.95
N ILE A 45 -45.02 -93.71 120.77
CA ILE A 45 -45.81 -94.94 120.90
C ILE A 45 -46.86 -94.82 122.00
N SER A 46 -48.13 -95.04 121.64
CA SER A 46 -49.24 -94.93 122.60
C SER A 46 -49.34 -96.13 123.55
N ARG A 47 -49.71 -95.88 124.82
CA ARG A 47 -49.84 -96.89 125.90
C ARG A 47 -50.73 -98.09 125.53
N ALA A 48 -51.68 -97.92 124.61
CA ALA A 48 -52.54 -98.98 124.11
C ALA A 48 -51.84 -100.02 123.22
N GLN A 49 -50.71 -99.66 122.59
CA GLN A 49 -49.94 -100.54 121.71
C GLN A 49 -49.00 -101.49 122.50
N ILE A 50 -48.70 -101.15 123.76
CA ILE A 50 -47.66 -101.80 124.57
C ILE A 50 -48.16 -103.05 125.32
N LEU A 51 -49.41 -103.07 125.81
CA LEU A 51 -49.92 -104.13 126.70
C LEU A 51 -50.43 -105.42 126.00
N GLY A 52 -50.19 -105.56 124.69
CA GLY A 52 -50.50 -106.76 123.90
C GLY A 52 -51.81 -106.68 123.10
N HIS A 53 -51.75 -107.09 121.83
CA HIS A 53 -52.89 -107.11 120.92
C HIS A 53 -53.81 -108.33 121.11
N ALA A 54 -55.12 -108.12 121.33
CA ALA A 54 -56.22 -108.86 120.68
C ALA A 54 -57.62 -108.38 121.13
N GLY A 55 -58.59 -108.40 120.20
CA GLY A 55 -59.96 -108.86 120.50
C GLY A 55 -60.96 -107.95 121.24
N ARG A 56 -61.75 -107.18 120.47
CA ARG A 56 -63.15 -106.77 120.70
C ARG A 56 -63.93 -107.53 121.80
N ALA A 57 -64.28 -106.87 122.92
CA ALA A 57 -65.63 -106.83 123.56
C ALA A 57 -65.64 -106.21 124.98
N ASP A 58 -66.73 -105.52 125.32
CA ASP A 58 -67.17 -105.16 126.68
C ASP A 58 -68.08 -106.27 127.28
N PRO A 59 -68.41 -106.30 128.60
CA PRO A 59 -67.83 -105.56 129.74
C PRO A 59 -67.54 -106.45 130.98
N ILE A 60 -67.25 -105.82 132.14
CA ILE A 60 -67.31 -106.33 133.53
C ILE A 60 -66.04 -107.00 134.13
N GLN A 61 -65.36 -106.21 134.99
CA GLN A 61 -64.52 -106.58 136.15
C GLN A 61 -63.17 -107.30 135.93
N ARG A 62 -62.04 -106.61 136.16
CA ARG A 62 -61.27 -106.49 137.43
C ARG A 62 -60.32 -107.68 137.71
N PRO A 63 -59.11 -107.38 138.21
CA PRO A 63 -58.82 -107.82 139.59
C PRO A 63 -58.21 -106.71 140.45
N ALA A 64 -58.83 -106.43 141.61
CA ALA A 64 -58.22 -105.67 142.69
C ALA A 64 -57.85 -106.63 143.82
N SER A 65 -56.57 -106.69 144.22
CA SER A 65 -56.10 -107.45 145.40
C SER A 65 -54.60 -107.25 145.67
N PRO A 66 -54.12 -107.41 146.93
CA PRO A 66 -54.85 -107.18 148.19
C PRO A 66 -53.99 -106.52 149.29
N LEU A 67 -54.48 -105.44 149.92
CA LEU A 67 -53.86 -104.85 151.13
C LEU A 67 -54.77 -104.92 152.37
N LYS A 68 -55.34 -106.11 152.61
CA LYS A 68 -55.69 -106.61 153.96
C LYS A 68 -55.91 -108.12 153.92
N MET A 69 -54.82 -108.87 153.76
CA MET A 69 -54.84 -110.32 153.87
C MET A 69 -55.00 -110.69 155.37
N SER A 70 -56.21 -111.02 155.81
CA SER A 70 -56.47 -111.48 157.18
C SER A 70 -55.97 -112.92 157.35
N TRP A 71 -55.22 -113.20 158.42
CA TRP A 71 -54.69 -114.54 158.71
C TRP A 71 -55.62 -115.27 159.70
N GLY A 72 -56.39 -116.24 159.20
CA GLY A 72 -57.10 -117.21 160.03
C GLY A 72 -56.19 -118.40 160.39
N PRO A 73 -56.29 -118.97 161.61
CA PRO A 73 -55.39 -120.02 162.06
C PRO A 73 -55.81 -121.41 161.54
N GLY A 74 -54.84 -122.19 161.05
CA GLY A 74 -55.01 -123.61 160.73
C GLY A 74 -54.98 -123.96 159.24
N ASP A 75 -53.77 -124.16 158.71
CA ASP A 75 -53.34 -125.35 157.94
C ASP A 75 -52.25 -124.99 156.90
N GLN A 76 -51.26 -125.87 156.75
CA GLN A 76 -49.94 -125.52 156.20
C GLN A 76 -49.90 -125.52 154.66
N GLY A 77 -50.84 -126.19 153.99
CA GLY A 77 -50.81 -126.42 152.54
C GLY A 77 -51.09 -125.19 151.65
N MET A 78 -51.73 -124.14 152.16
CA MET A 78 -52.21 -123.02 151.33
C MET A 78 -51.17 -121.89 151.10
N LEU A 79 -49.99 -121.96 151.74
CA LEU A 79 -48.94 -120.95 151.57
C LEU A 79 -48.14 -121.12 150.28
N TRP A 80 -47.69 -122.34 149.95
CA TRP A 80 -46.78 -122.59 148.82
C TRP A 80 -47.31 -122.11 147.46
N LYS A 81 -48.60 -122.35 147.15
CA LYS A 81 -49.23 -121.89 145.91
C LYS A 81 -49.26 -120.35 145.75
N LYS A 82 -49.10 -119.58 146.82
CA LYS A 82 -49.05 -118.11 146.78
C LYS A 82 -47.66 -117.60 146.40
N CYS A 83 -46.60 -118.26 146.87
CA CYS A 83 -45.21 -117.94 146.49
C CYS A 83 -44.98 -118.19 144.99
N ASP A 84 -45.44 -119.33 144.48
CA ASP A 84 -45.22 -119.77 143.10
C ASP A 84 -45.89 -118.83 142.07
N SER A 85 -47.09 -118.35 142.39
CA SER A 85 -47.81 -117.32 141.63
C SER A 85 -47.07 -115.97 141.60
N LEU A 86 -46.45 -115.57 142.72
CA LEU A 86 -45.65 -114.34 142.82
C LEU A 86 -44.40 -114.39 141.95
N VAL A 87 -43.60 -115.47 142.03
CA VAL A 87 -42.41 -115.66 141.19
C VAL A 87 -42.81 -115.66 139.70
N SER A 88 -43.87 -116.39 139.37
CA SER A 88 -44.43 -116.45 138.01
C SER A 88 -44.99 -115.11 137.50
N ARG A 89 -45.21 -114.11 138.37
CA ARG A 89 -45.61 -112.74 137.98
C ARG A 89 -44.37 -111.86 137.76
N VAL A 90 -43.38 -111.92 138.68
CA VAL A 90 -42.11 -111.18 138.56
C VAL A 90 -41.40 -111.49 137.24
N CYS A 91 -41.20 -112.77 136.90
CA CYS A 91 -40.49 -113.15 135.67
C CYS A 91 -41.20 -112.66 134.39
N ARG A 92 -42.54 -112.54 134.40
CA ARG A 92 -43.31 -112.02 133.26
C ARG A 92 -43.14 -110.50 133.10
N ILE A 93 -43.15 -109.75 134.20
CA ILE A 93 -42.91 -108.30 134.20
C ILE A 93 -41.46 -108.00 133.78
N GLU A 94 -40.48 -108.76 134.28
CA GLU A 94 -39.07 -108.60 133.93
C GLU A 94 -38.79 -108.90 132.44
N SER A 95 -39.48 -109.90 131.87
CA SER A 95 -39.44 -110.20 130.43
C SER A 95 -40.05 -109.08 129.58
N LEU A 96 -41.16 -108.48 130.03
CA LEU A 96 -41.81 -107.36 129.38
C LEU A 96 -40.90 -106.12 129.40
N LEU A 97 -40.38 -105.75 130.57
CA LEU A 97 -39.46 -104.64 130.78
C LEU A 97 -38.23 -104.71 129.86
N GLN A 98 -37.64 -105.90 129.70
CA GLN A 98 -36.48 -106.09 128.84
C GLN A 98 -36.84 -106.02 127.34
N THR A 99 -38.07 -106.37 126.96
CA THR A 99 -38.59 -106.19 125.60
C THR A 99 -38.77 -104.70 125.29
N LEU A 100 -39.36 -103.94 126.22
CA LEU A 100 -39.62 -102.50 126.03
C LEU A 100 -38.33 -101.67 125.90
N LYS A 101 -37.26 -102.05 126.62
CA LYS A 101 -35.93 -101.43 126.48
C LYS A 101 -35.35 -101.59 125.07
N LEU A 102 -35.62 -102.71 124.40
CA LEU A 102 -35.17 -102.93 123.02
C LEU A 102 -36.01 -102.17 121.99
N THR A 103 -37.29 -101.89 122.27
CA THR A 103 -38.11 -101.04 121.39
C THR A 103 -37.78 -99.56 121.53
N VAL A 104 -37.54 -99.05 122.76
CA VAL A 104 -37.06 -97.67 123.00
C VAL A 104 -35.80 -97.41 122.17
N PHE A 105 -34.76 -98.23 122.35
CA PHE A 105 -33.46 -98.02 121.70
C PHE A 105 -33.53 -98.05 120.16
N ARG A 106 -34.40 -98.89 119.57
CA ARG A 106 -34.62 -98.90 118.12
C ARG A 106 -35.20 -97.59 117.62
N LEU A 107 -36.26 -97.11 118.26
CA LEU A 107 -36.97 -95.87 117.88
C LEU A 107 -36.07 -94.64 118.03
N GLU A 108 -35.21 -94.61 119.05
CA GLU A 108 -34.18 -93.60 119.21
C GLU A 108 -33.20 -93.61 118.04
N THR A 109 -32.67 -94.78 117.67
CA THR A 109 -31.75 -94.89 116.51
C THR A 109 -32.41 -94.58 115.17
N GLU A 110 -33.68 -94.95 114.96
CA GLU A 110 -34.44 -94.62 113.75
C GLU A 110 -34.67 -93.09 113.67
N ARG A 111 -35.07 -92.44 114.77
CA ARG A 111 -35.26 -90.99 114.84
C ARG A 111 -33.97 -90.21 114.58
N GLU A 112 -32.83 -90.66 115.10
CA GLU A 112 -31.54 -90.01 114.87
C GLU A 112 -31.07 -90.13 113.41
N LEU A 113 -31.30 -91.29 112.78
CA LEU A 113 -31.02 -91.50 111.37
C LEU A 113 -31.94 -90.65 110.46
N ASP A 114 -33.25 -90.58 110.75
CA ASP A 114 -34.21 -89.77 110.01
C ASP A 114 -33.92 -88.26 110.14
N LEU A 115 -33.50 -87.79 111.32
CA LEU A 115 -33.07 -86.40 111.52
C LEU A 115 -31.82 -86.08 110.69
N GLY A 116 -30.83 -86.98 110.67
CA GLY A 116 -29.63 -86.85 109.84
C GLY A 116 -29.94 -86.86 108.35
N HIS A 117 -30.79 -87.78 107.89
CA HIS A 117 -31.20 -87.88 106.49
C HIS A 117 -32.02 -86.65 106.05
N THR A 118 -32.96 -86.19 106.88
CA THR A 118 -33.75 -84.97 106.65
C THR A 118 -32.88 -83.72 106.58
N ALA A 119 -31.84 -83.61 107.43
CA ALA A 119 -30.88 -82.52 107.37
C ALA A 119 -30.05 -82.55 106.07
N HIS A 120 -29.57 -83.74 105.68
CA HIS A 120 -28.82 -83.92 104.43
C HIS A 120 -29.65 -83.59 103.19
N LEU A 121 -30.89 -84.06 103.11
CA LEU A 121 -31.82 -83.72 102.02
C LEU A 121 -32.10 -82.22 101.94
N LYS A 122 -32.30 -81.54 103.08
CA LYS A 122 -32.46 -80.07 103.11
C LYS A 122 -31.20 -79.35 102.61
N GLN A 123 -30.02 -79.83 102.95
CA GLN A 123 -28.76 -79.28 102.46
C GLN A 123 -28.57 -79.52 100.96
N GLN A 124 -28.91 -80.70 100.44
CA GLN A 124 -28.88 -80.99 99.00
C GLN A 124 -29.89 -80.12 98.23
N MET A 125 -31.12 -79.97 98.72
CA MET A 125 -32.12 -79.09 98.09
C MET A 125 -31.68 -77.61 98.11
N ALA A 126 -31.04 -77.15 99.18
CA ALA A 126 -30.49 -75.79 99.23
C ALA A 126 -29.32 -75.59 98.25
N ALA A 127 -28.44 -76.59 98.10
CA ALA A 127 -27.34 -76.55 97.14
C ALA A 127 -27.84 -76.55 95.69
N LEU A 128 -28.80 -77.43 95.35
CA LEU A 128 -29.41 -77.47 94.01
C LEU A 128 -30.21 -76.20 93.71
N GLN A 129 -30.88 -75.61 94.71
CA GLN A 129 -31.55 -74.32 94.56
C GLN A 129 -30.53 -73.22 94.22
N GLN A 130 -29.44 -73.11 94.99
CA GLN A 130 -28.37 -72.14 94.74
C GLN A 130 -27.73 -72.34 93.35
N GLU A 131 -27.41 -73.57 92.98
CA GLU A 131 -26.86 -73.93 91.65
C GLU A 131 -27.81 -73.48 90.54
N SER A 132 -29.11 -73.75 90.66
CA SER A 132 -30.13 -73.30 89.68
C SER A 132 -30.30 -71.78 89.62
N GLU A 133 -30.06 -71.06 90.70
CA GLU A 133 -30.07 -69.59 90.74
C GLU A 133 -28.79 -69.01 90.10
N GLU A 134 -27.63 -69.61 90.37
CA GLU A 134 -26.36 -69.24 89.75
C GLU A 134 -26.36 -69.49 88.23
N GLU A 135 -26.92 -70.63 87.76
CA GLU A 135 -27.17 -70.92 86.34
C GLU A 135 -28.16 -69.93 85.70
N GLN A 136 -29.26 -69.59 86.38
CA GLN A 136 -30.17 -68.55 85.89
C GLN A 136 -29.49 -67.18 85.79
N HIS A 137 -28.64 -66.82 86.76
CA HIS A 137 -27.87 -65.59 86.71
C HIS A 137 -26.79 -65.63 85.63
N ALA A 138 -26.16 -66.77 85.36
CA ALA A 138 -25.25 -66.95 84.23
C ALA A 138 -26.00 -66.77 82.89
N SER A 139 -27.10 -67.49 82.71
CA SER A 139 -27.96 -67.43 81.53
C SER A 139 -28.48 -66.01 81.24
N ARG A 140 -28.88 -65.25 82.28
CA ARG A 140 -29.28 -63.84 82.15
C ARG A 140 -28.11 -62.93 81.75
N ARG A 141 -26.91 -63.14 82.29
CA ARG A 141 -25.69 -62.41 81.89
C ARG A 141 -25.30 -62.71 80.44
N GLU A 142 -25.51 -63.93 79.97
CA GLU A 142 -25.24 -64.30 78.57
C GLU A 142 -26.30 -63.77 77.63
N LEU A 143 -27.59 -63.81 77.99
CA LEU A 143 -28.65 -63.13 77.24
C LEU A 143 -28.38 -61.63 77.07
N MET A 144 -27.95 -60.93 78.13
CA MET A 144 -27.55 -59.52 78.05
C MET A 144 -26.38 -59.33 77.06
N LYS A 145 -25.29 -60.10 77.18
CA LYS A 145 -24.15 -60.04 76.25
C LYS A 145 -24.56 -60.28 74.79
N MET A 146 -25.41 -61.28 74.54
CA MET A 146 -25.89 -61.59 73.18
C MET A 146 -26.83 -60.52 72.64
N GLN A 147 -27.64 -59.88 73.50
CA GLN A 147 -28.45 -58.72 73.13
C GLN A 147 -27.57 -57.49 72.83
N ASP A 148 -26.54 -57.21 73.64
CA ASP A 148 -25.60 -56.12 73.39
C ASP A 148 -24.84 -56.32 72.07
N GLN A 149 -24.37 -57.54 71.80
CA GLN A 149 -23.74 -57.92 70.52
C GLN A 149 -24.69 -57.78 69.34
N LEU A 150 -25.96 -58.16 69.48
CA LEU A 150 -26.98 -58.01 68.44
C LEU A 150 -27.25 -56.54 68.12
N HIS A 151 -27.39 -55.69 69.15
CA HIS A 151 -27.57 -54.24 68.97
C HIS A 151 -26.33 -53.58 68.38
N GLN A 152 -25.12 -54.04 68.73
CA GLN A 152 -23.89 -53.57 68.09
C GLN A 152 -23.86 -53.95 66.60
N ALA A 153 -24.10 -55.22 66.27
CA ALA A 153 -24.12 -55.68 64.88
C ALA A 153 -25.19 -54.97 64.02
N TYR A 154 -26.32 -54.58 64.60
CA TYR A 154 -27.29 -53.72 63.91
C TYR A 154 -26.79 -52.29 63.68
N ARG A 155 -26.09 -51.66 64.65
CA ARG A 155 -25.45 -50.36 64.45
C ARG A 155 -24.36 -50.42 63.39
N ASP A 156 -23.47 -51.41 63.48
CA ASP A 156 -22.37 -51.63 62.52
C ASP A 156 -22.93 -51.83 61.09
N ARG A 157 -24.04 -52.58 60.96
CA ARG A 157 -24.76 -52.75 59.69
C ARG A 157 -25.31 -51.42 59.17
N ASP A 158 -25.96 -50.63 60.02
CA ASP A 158 -26.64 -49.40 59.60
C ASP A 158 -25.64 -48.29 59.26
N GLU A 159 -24.51 -48.22 59.97
CA GLU A 159 -23.36 -47.39 59.63
C GLU A 159 -22.73 -47.82 58.29
N ALA A 160 -22.55 -49.13 58.05
CA ALA A 160 -22.08 -49.65 56.77
C ALA A 160 -23.06 -49.38 55.62
N CYS A 161 -24.36 -49.49 55.84
CA CYS A 161 -25.39 -49.10 54.87
C CYS A 161 -25.33 -47.60 54.54
N ALA A 162 -25.13 -46.75 55.53
CA ALA A 162 -24.98 -45.30 55.33
C ALA A 162 -23.68 -44.94 54.59
N GLU A 163 -22.58 -45.67 54.81
CA GLU A 163 -21.34 -45.53 54.03
C GLU A 163 -21.55 -45.97 52.57
N VAL A 164 -22.18 -47.14 52.33
CA VAL A 164 -22.50 -47.61 50.97
C VAL A 164 -23.41 -46.62 50.22
N GLN A 165 -24.39 -46.01 50.89
CA GLN A 165 -25.23 -44.96 50.30
C GLN A 165 -24.42 -43.70 49.96
N ARG A 166 -23.52 -43.23 50.84
CA ARG A 166 -22.62 -42.11 50.55
C ARG A 166 -21.67 -42.42 49.38
N MET A 167 -21.06 -43.60 49.37
CA MET A 167 -20.24 -44.06 48.25
C MET A 167 -21.02 -44.10 46.94
N GLY A 168 -22.27 -44.62 46.95
CA GLY A 168 -23.18 -44.61 45.81
C GLY A 168 -23.41 -43.20 45.26
N GLN A 169 -23.80 -42.25 46.12
CA GLN A 169 -23.99 -40.84 45.74
C GLN A 169 -22.72 -40.20 45.16
N THR A 170 -21.54 -40.48 45.74
CA THR A 170 -20.28 -39.96 45.18
C THR A 170 -19.93 -40.59 43.82
N LEU A 171 -20.29 -41.87 43.60
CA LEU A 171 -20.11 -42.54 42.32
C LEU A 171 -21.06 -41.99 41.26
N GLU A 172 -22.34 -41.77 41.60
CA GLU A 172 -23.33 -41.13 40.73
C GLU A 172 -22.91 -39.71 40.34
N ALA A 173 -22.47 -38.90 41.30
CA ALA A 173 -21.94 -37.56 41.01
C ALA A 173 -20.68 -37.60 40.12
N ALA A 174 -19.78 -38.57 40.34
CA ALA A 174 -18.60 -38.76 39.51
C ALA A 174 -18.91 -39.27 38.09
N THR A 175 -19.95 -40.11 37.92
CA THR A 175 -20.38 -40.55 36.58
C THR A 175 -21.11 -39.43 35.82
N ALA A 176 -21.93 -38.61 36.50
CA ALA A 176 -22.53 -37.42 35.91
C ALA A 176 -21.45 -36.44 35.43
N ALA A 177 -20.50 -36.05 36.30
CA ALA A 177 -19.40 -35.15 35.92
C ALA A 177 -18.53 -35.72 34.79
N LYS A 178 -18.35 -37.05 34.72
CA LYS A 178 -17.66 -37.72 33.60
C LYS A 178 -18.44 -37.62 32.29
N ILE A 179 -19.78 -37.65 32.32
CA ILE A 179 -20.63 -37.45 31.15
C ILE A 179 -20.56 -35.99 30.69
N ASP A 180 -20.65 -35.02 31.61
CA ASP A 180 -20.54 -33.59 31.29
C ASP A 180 -19.20 -33.25 30.64
N VAL A 181 -18.09 -33.78 31.18
CA VAL A 181 -16.75 -33.64 30.59
C VAL A 181 -16.64 -34.31 29.22
N ALA A 182 -17.34 -35.42 28.99
CA ALA A 182 -17.39 -36.06 27.67
C ALA A 182 -18.18 -35.24 26.64
N LEU A 183 -19.33 -34.66 27.04
CA LEU A 183 -20.13 -33.77 26.20
C LEU A 183 -19.34 -32.52 25.82
N ALA A 184 -18.72 -31.84 26.79
CA ALA A 184 -17.84 -30.69 26.54
C ALA A 184 -16.64 -31.05 25.64
N ALA A 185 -16.14 -32.28 25.70
CA ALA A 185 -15.08 -32.76 24.79
C ALA A 185 -15.57 -32.97 23.34
N GLU A 186 -16.84 -33.34 23.13
CA GLU A 186 -17.45 -33.37 21.78
C GLU A 186 -17.75 -31.96 21.25
N GLU A 187 -18.23 -31.04 22.09
CA GLU A 187 -18.42 -29.62 21.73
C GLU A 187 -17.09 -28.96 21.34
N LEU A 188 -16.00 -29.23 22.08
CA LEU A 188 -14.67 -28.77 21.71
C LEU A 188 -14.16 -29.39 20.40
N LYS A 189 -14.64 -30.58 19.99
CA LYS A 189 -14.32 -31.16 18.68
C LYS A 189 -15.11 -30.50 17.54
N THR A 190 -16.40 -30.18 17.73
CA THR A 190 -17.19 -29.49 16.70
C THR A 190 -16.68 -28.06 16.48
N VAL A 191 -16.46 -27.28 17.55
CA VAL A 191 -15.87 -25.94 17.48
C VAL A 191 -14.48 -25.97 16.81
N LYS A 192 -13.65 -26.97 17.12
CA LYS A 192 -12.34 -27.17 16.48
C LYS A 192 -12.45 -27.50 14.98
N LEU A 193 -13.51 -28.17 14.54
CA LEU A 193 -13.78 -28.45 13.13
C LEU A 193 -14.27 -27.20 12.40
N GLU A 194 -15.17 -26.42 12.99
CA GLU A 194 -15.59 -25.12 12.45
C GLU A 194 -14.42 -24.15 12.30
N LEU A 195 -13.56 -24.04 13.32
CA LEU A 195 -12.39 -23.16 13.28
C LEU A 195 -11.41 -23.59 12.18
N ARG A 196 -11.25 -24.90 11.95
CA ARG A 196 -10.46 -25.42 10.82
C ARG A 196 -11.08 -25.06 9.49
N GLN A 197 -12.40 -25.17 9.33
CA GLN A 197 -13.10 -24.77 8.12
C GLN A 197 -12.92 -23.26 7.85
N LYS A 198 -13.20 -22.41 8.84
CA LYS A 198 -13.02 -20.95 8.76
C LYS A 198 -11.57 -20.57 8.42
N LEU A 199 -10.57 -21.30 8.94
CA LEU A 199 -9.16 -21.11 8.57
C LEU A 199 -8.85 -21.51 7.12
N MET A 200 -9.44 -22.59 6.60
CA MET A 200 -9.32 -22.96 5.18
C MET A 200 -9.99 -21.91 4.27
N GLU A 201 -11.19 -21.44 4.62
CA GLU A 201 -11.92 -20.40 3.89
C GLU A 201 -11.13 -19.09 3.81
N ILE A 202 -10.56 -18.62 4.94
CA ILE A 202 -9.70 -17.43 4.99
C ILE A 202 -8.40 -17.64 4.20
N THR A 203 -7.81 -18.83 4.25
CA THR A 203 -6.58 -19.14 3.48
C THR A 203 -6.85 -19.14 1.97
N GLU A 204 -7.98 -19.67 1.53
CA GLU A 204 -8.41 -19.65 0.13
C GLU A 204 -8.79 -18.23 -0.32
N GLN A 205 -9.46 -17.44 0.51
CA GLN A 205 -9.71 -16.01 0.22
C GLN A 205 -8.40 -15.22 0.07
N MET A 206 -7.45 -15.40 0.98
CA MET A 206 -6.09 -14.82 0.89
C MET A 206 -5.38 -15.22 -0.41
N ARG A 207 -5.50 -16.49 -0.84
CA ARG A 207 -4.94 -16.99 -2.10
C ARG A 207 -5.62 -16.34 -3.32
N GLN A 208 -6.94 -16.19 -3.30
CA GLN A 208 -7.70 -15.55 -4.38
C GLN A 208 -7.38 -14.04 -4.48
N GLU A 209 -7.33 -13.32 -3.37
CA GLU A 209 -6.95 -11.90 -3.36
C GLU A 209 -5.51 -11.70 -3.82
N SER A 210 -4.58 -12.58 -3.41
CA SER A 210 -3.20 -12.55 -3.91
C SER A 210 -3.13 -12.73 -5.43
N ALA A 211 -3.96 -13.62 -5.99
CA ALA A 211 -4.05 -13.85 -7.43
C ALA A 211 -4.70 -12.67 -8.17
N ARG A 212 -5.79 -12.09 -7.63
CA ARG A 212 -6.44 -10.89 -8.17
C ARG A 212 -5.48 -9.69 -8.16
N HIS A 213 -4.78 -9.46 -7.05
CA HIS A 213 -3.76 -8.42 -6.93
C HIS A 213 -2.63 -8.60 -7.96
N LEU A 214 -2.12 -9.82 -8.13
CA LEU A 214 -1.09 -10.11 -9.14
C LEU A 214 -1.61 -9.87 -10.58
N GLN A 215 -2.88 -10.18 -10.86
CA GLN A 215 -3.50 -9.89 -12.16
C GLN A 215 -3.66 -8.37 -12.39
N VAL A 216 -4.12 -7.63 -11.39
CA VAL A 216 -4.24 -6.16 -11.45
C VAL A 216 -2.87 -5.50 -11.65
N MET A 217 -1.83 -5.96 -10.94
CA MET A 217 -0.46 -5.46 -11.12
C MET A 217 0.07 -5.70 -12.54
N ARG A 218 -0.25 -6.84 -13.17
CA ARG A 218 0.09 -7.09 -14.58
C ARG A 218 -0.63 -6.13 -15.52
N SER A 219 -1.96 -6.02 -15.41
CA SER A 219 -2.72 -5.10 -16.26
C SER A 219 -2.34 -3.63 -16.05
N HIS A 220 -1.90 -3.25 -14.85
CA HIS A 220 -1.36 -1.92 -14.58
C HIS A 220 0.00 -1.70 -15.25
N SER A 221 0.90 -2.69 -15.21
CA SER A 221 2.18 -2.65 -15.93
C SER A 221 1.99 -2.60 -17.45
N GLU A 222 1.02 -3.35 -17.99
CA GLU A 222 0.64 -3.32 -19.41
C GLU A 222 0.09 -1.95 -19.81
N LEU A 223 -0.76 -1.34 -18.99
CA LEU A 223 -1.28 0.01 -19.21
C LEU A 223 -0.17 1.08 -19.13
N LEU A 224 0.76 0.97 -18.19
CA LEU A 224 1.91 1.87 -18.10
C LEU A 224 2.79 1.78 -19.35
N GLN A 225 3.08 0.57 -19.84
CA GLN A 225 3.82 0.40 -21.10
C GLN A 225 3.08 1.04 -22.28
N GLN A 226 1.76 0.88 -22.39
CA GLN A 226 0.95 1.53 -23.44
C GLN A 226 0.99 3.07 -23.35
N VAL A 227 1.04 3.63 -22.14
CA VAL A 227 1.22 5.07 -21.93
C VAL A 227 2.62 5.52 -22.35
N GLU A 228 3.68 4.81 -21.96
CA GLU A 228 5.05 5.14 -22.39
C GLU A 228 5.25 5.04 -23.92
N GLU A 229 4.57 4.09 -24.58
CA GLU A 229 4.57 3.95 -26.03
C GLU A 229 3.80 5.10 -26.71
N MET A 230 2.66 5.50 -26.14
CA MET A 230 1.90 6.68 -26.58
C MET A 230 2.70 7.99 -26.40
N GLU A 231 3.38 8.17 -25.27
CA GLU A 231 4.24 9.32 -25.00
C GLU A 231 5.41 9.40 -25.98
N ARG A 232 6.04 8.25 -26.30
CA ARG A 232 7.07 8.15 -27.35
C ARG A 232 6.54 8.57 -28.72
N VAL A 233 5.32 8.16 -29.11
CA VAL A 233 4.69 8.59 -30.36
C VAL A 233 4.39 10.10 -30.34
N VAL A 234 3.75 10.61 -29.29
CA VAL A 234 3.42 12.04 -29.16
C VAL A 234 4.68 12.92 -29.21
N GLU A 235 5.79 12.48 -28.64
CA GLU A 235 7.06 13.21 -28.68
C GLU A 235 7.73 13.14 -30.07
N MET A 236 7.57 12.05 -30.82
CA MET A 236 7.99 11.98 -32.23
C MET A 236 7.13 12.87 -33.14
N GLU A 237 5.82 12.94 -32.91
CA GLU A 237 4.92 13.87 -33.63
C GLU A 237 5.25 15.35 -33.31
N ARG A 238 5.58 15.67 -32.06
CA ARG A 238 6.05 17.03 -31.67
C ARG A 238 7.29 17.45 -32.45
N ARG A 239 8.26 16.54 -32.63
CA ARG A 239 9.49 16.79 -33.40
C ARG A 239 9.21 16.96 -34.89
N GLN A 240 8.31 16.17 -35.47
CA GLN A 240 7.85 16.36 -36.85
C GLN A 240 7.17 17.72 -37.03
N VAL A 241 6.30 18.13 -36.10
CA VAL A 241 5.66 19.46 -36.14
C VAL A 241 6.68 20.60 -36.01
N GLN A 242 7.72 20.45 -35.18
CA GLN A 242 8.82 21.43 -35.08
C GLN A 242 9.63 21.53 -36.39
N LEU A 243 9.93 20.39 -37.03
CA LEU A 243 10.61 20.35 -38.34
C LEU A 243 9.75 21.03 -39.41
N LEU A 244 8.48 20.66 -39.54
CA LEU A 244 7.54 21.30 -40.48
C LEU A 244 7.35 22.81 -40.22
N GLN A 245 7.42 23.25 -38.95
CA GLN A 245 7.41 24.67 -38.61
C GLN A 245 8.70 25.39 -39.05
N SER A 246 9.86 24.73 -38.97
CA SER A 246 11.14 25.25 -39.49
C SER A 246 11.10 25.35 -41.01
N ASP A 247 10.68 24.29 -41.71
CA ASP A 247 10.57 24.26 -43.16
C ASP A 247 9.58 25.33 -43.67
N CYS A 248 8.44 25.48 -42.98
CA CYS A 248 7.48 26.55 -43.25
C CYS A 248 8.01 27.96 -42.99
N GLN A 249 9.06 28.14 -42.18
CA GLN A 249 9.73 29.44 -42.00
C GLN A 249 10.78 29.66 -43.10
N ALA A 250 11.58 28.65 -43.42
CA ALA A 250 12.55 28.68 -44.50
C ALA A 250 11.89 29.01 -45.86
N LEU A 251 10.80 28.31 -46.20
CA LEU A 251 10.03 28.55 -47.43
C LEU A 251 9.42 29.96 -47.47
N ARG A 252 9.02 30.53 -46.33
CA ARG A 252 8.54 31.93 -46.28
C ARG A 252 9.68 32.92 -46.58
N ALA A 253 10.86 32.70 -46.03
CA ALA A 253 12.04 33.53 -46.29
C ALA A 253 12.50 33.42 -47.75
N GLU A 254 12.48 32.21 -48.33
CA GLU A 254 12.80 31.99 -49.75
C GLU A 254 11.77 32.67 -50.68
N VAL A 255 10.47 32.56 -50.37
CA VAL A 255 9.41 33.27 -51.12
C VAL A 255 9.56 34.79 -50.99
N GLN A 256 9.95 35.31 -49.83
CA GLN A 256 10.24 36.74 -49.64
C GLN A 256 11.46 37.18 -50.48
N SER A 257 12.57 36.45 -50.42
CA SER A 257 13.77 36.74 -51.23
C SER A 257 13.49 36.66 -52.74
N SER A 258 12.69 35.67 -53.16
CA SER A 258 12.28 35.49 -54.56
C SER A 258 11.37 36.64 -55.04
N ARG A 259 10.46 37.13 -54.19
CA ARG A 259 9.65 38.33 -54.47
C ARG A 259 10.50 39.58 -54.58
N GLN A 260 11.49 39.76 -53.71
CA GLN A 260 12.42 40.90 -53.79
C GLN A 260 13.20 40.87 -55.11
N ARG A 261 13.81 39.73 -55.46
CA ARG A 261 14.53 39.55 -56.74
C ARG A 261 13.65 39.81 -57.96
N LEU A 262 12.38 39.37 -57.91
CA LEU A 262 11.41 39.64 -58.98
C LEU A 262 11.11 41.15 -59.12
N GLU A 263 11.03 41.88 -58.02
CA GLU A 263 10.80 43.33 -58.06
C GLU A 263 12.06 44.09 -58.53
N GLU A 264 13.26 43.65 -58.14
CA GLU A 264 14.52 44.17 -58.68
C GLU A 264 14.63 43.95 -60.20
N GLU A 265 14.22 42.79 -60.72
CA GLU A 265 14.19 42.52 -62.17
C GLU A 265 13.07 43.29 -62.90
N ARG A 266 11.92 43.54 -62.27
CA ARG A 266 10.89 44.45 -62.82
C ARG A 266 11.40 45.88 -62.92
N GLU A 267 12.13 46.35 -61.91
CA GLU A 267 12.75 47.67 -61.88
C GLU A 267 13.81 47.81 -62.99
N ARG A 268 14.70 46.81 -63.14
CA ARG A 268 15.66 46.71 -64.27
C ARG A 268 14.95 46.69 -65.62
N SER A 269 13.88 45.91 -65.74
CA SER A 269 13.09 45.82 -66.98
C SER A 269 12.47 47.16 -67.36
N ARG A 270 11.88 47.89 -66.39
CA ARG A 270 11.29 49.22 -66.63
C ARG A 270 12.34 50.23 -67.07
N GLN A 271 13.51 50.25 -66.41
CA GLN A 271 14.63 51.13 -66.78
C GLN A 271 15.15 50.84 -68.20
N LEU A 272 15.17 49.57 -68.61
CA LEU A 272 15.50 49.17 -69.98
C LEU A 272 14.41 49.56 -70.99
N GLU A 273 13.12 49.43 -70.65
CA GLU A 273 12.01 49.88 -71.49
C GLU A 273 12.01 51.40 -71.68
N GLU A 274 12.22 52.17 -70.61
CA GLU A 274 12.37 53.63 -70.62
C GLU A 274 13.58 54.05 -71.49
N GLY A 275 14.74 53.40 -71.32
CA GLY A 275 15.91 53.63 -72.18
C GLY A 275 15.66 53.29 -73.65
N CYS A 276 14.96 52.19 -73.93
CA CYS A 276 14.58 51.81 -75.29
C CYS A 276 13.57 52.81 -75.90
N GLN A 277 12.67 53.37 -75.10
CA GLN A 277 11.73 54.40 -75.56
C GLN A 277 12.45 55.72 -75.88
N GLN A 278 13.36 56.17 -75.02
CA GLN A 278 14.22 57.33 -75.28
C GLN A 278 15.06 57.13 -76.57
N LEU A 279 15.57 55.93 -76.81
CA LEU A 279 16.32 55.61 -78.03
C LEU A 279 15.44 55.61 -79.30
N LYS A 280 14.18 55.15 -79.22
CA LYS A 280 13.20 55.26 -80.32
C LYS A 280 12.86 56.71 -80.63
N GLU A 281 12.68 57.54 -79.59
CA GLU A 281 12.40 58.97 -79.74
C GLU A 281 13.59 59.71 -80.36
N GLN A 282 14.82 59.42 -79.91
CA GLN A 282 16.03 59.93 -80.55
C GLN A 282 16.18 59.46 -82.00
N ALA A 283 15.77 58.23 -82.34
CA ALA A 283 15.75 57.76 -83.72
C ALA A 283 14.74 58.54 -84.57
N ALA A 284 13.50 58.72 -84.11
CA ALA A 284 12.48 59.51 -84.80
C ALA A 284 12.89 60.98 -84.99
N VAL A 285 13.58 61.59 -84.03
CA VAL A 285 14.16 62.94 -84.18
C VAL A 285 15.28 62.95 -85.23
N LYS A 286 16.14 61.93 -85.27
CA LYS A 286 17.17 61.81 -86.32
C LYS A 286 16.57 61.57 -87.70
N ASP A 287 15.54 60.73 -87.83
CA ASP A 287 14.88 60.43 -89.10
C ASP A 287 14.11 61.64 -89.65
N SER A 288 13.45 62.41 -88.77
CA SER A 288 12.81 63.68 -89.17
C SER A 288 13.84 64.73 -89.59
N LEU A 289 14.97 64.86 -88.90
CA LEU A 289 16.08 65.72 -89.32
C LEU A 289 16.69 65.26 -90.67
N VAL A 290 16.89 63.96 -90.88
CA VAL A 290 17.34 63.40 -92.17
C VAL A 290 16.33 63.67 -93.27
N SER A 291 15.03 63.65 -92.98
CA SER A 291 13.97 64.03 -93.92
C SER A 291 14.08 65.52 -94.32
N VAL A 292 14.25 66.42 -93.34
CA VAL A 292 14.45 67.86 -93.58
C VAL A 292 15.70 68.13 -94.42
N LEU A 293 16.85 67.56 -94.03
CA LEU A 293 18.11 67.68 -94.78
C LEU A 293 17.99 67.10 -96.20
N LYS A 294 17.16 66.07 -96.40
CA LYS A 294 16.86 65.49 -97.72
C LYS A 294 15.97 66.39 -98.58
N THR A 295 15.03 67.13 -97.98
CA THR A 295 14.28 68.18 -98.69
C THR A 295 15.15 69.37 -99.03
N GLU A 296 15.92 69.90 -98.08
CA GLU A 296 16.86 71.00 -98.31
C GLU A 296 17.88 70.67 -99.41
N LEU A 297 18.48 69.48 -99.38
CA LEU A 297 19.40 69.01 -100.42
C LEU A 297 18.72 68.87 -101.79
N LYS A 298 17.44 68.50 -101.85
CA LYS A 298 16.67 68.41 -103.10
C LYS A 298 16.37 69.81 -103.64
N ASP A 299 15.97 70.73 -102.78
CA ASP A 299 15.60 72.09 -103.16
C ASP A 299 16.84 72.89 -103.58
N GLU A 300 17.96 72.73 -102.87
CA GLU A 300 19.27 73.28 -103.26
C GLU A 300 19.75 72.71 -104.59
N ARG A 301 19.65 71.39 -104.82
CA ARG A 301 19.92 70.79 -106.14
C ARG A 301 19.02 71.40 -107.22
N SER A 302 17.75 71.67 -106.93
CA SER A 302 16.84 72.32 -107.88
C SER A 302 17.24 73.78 -108.16
N ARG A 303 17.77 74.49 -107.16
CA ARG A 303 18.29 75.86 -107.28
C ARG A 303 19.54 75.89 -108.17
N VAL A 304 20.49 74.99 -107.93
CA VAL A 304 21.70 74.85 -108.75
C VAL A 304 21.34 74.44 -110.19
N VAL A 305 20.40 73.52 -110.40
CA VAL A 305 19.94 73.16 -111.76
C VAL A 305 19.29 74.34 -112.48
N LYS A 306 18.47 75.15 -111.81
CA LYS A 306 17.92 76.39 -112.40
C LYS A 306 19.01 77.38 -112.77
N GLN A 307 19.97 77.62 -111.87
CA GLN A 307 21.11 78.51 -112.13
C GLN A 307 21.96 78.03 -113.31
N LEU A 308 22.16 76.71 -113.47
CA LEU A 308 22.83 76.14 -114.64
C LEU A 308 22.00 76.34 -115.92
N GLN A 309 20.69 76.13 -115.88
CA GLN A 309 19.80 76.39 -117.03
C GLN A 309 19.76 77.87 -117.42
N GLU A 310 19.78 78.78 -116.46
CA GLU A 310 19.89 80.23 -116.67
C GLU A 310 21.23 80.60 -117.32
N GLN A 311 22.34 80.01 -116.85
CA GLN A 311 23.67 80.20 -117.45
C GLN A 311 23.78 79.60 -118.85
N ASP A 312 23.21 78.42 -119.10
CA ASP A 312 23.16 77.82 -120.44
C ASP A 312 22.34 78.69 -121.41
N LEU A 313 21.20 79.25 -120.98
CA LEU A 313 20.43 80.21 -121.77
C LEU A 313 21.21 81.50 -122.06
N LEU A 314 21.97 82.02 -121.10
CA LEU A 314 22.86 83.17 -121.30
C LEU A 314 24.01 82.85 -122.27
N LEU A 315 24.59 81.65 -122.18
CA LEU A 315 25.62 81.16 -123.10
C LEU A 315 25.07 80.92 -124.52
N GLU A 316 23.84 80.42 -124.65
CA GLU A 316 23.16 80.34 -125.95
C GLU A 316 22.86 81.74 -126.51
N ALA A 317 22.40 82.69 -125.69
CA ALA A 317 22.16 84.06 -126.12
C ALA A 317 23.46 84.74 -126.60
N ALA A 318 24.57 84.56 -125.87
CA ALA A 318 25.89 85.01 -126.29
C ALA A 318 26.34 84.36 -127.60
N ARG A 319 26.16 83.03 -127.77
CA ARG A 319 26.43 82.33 -129.03
C ARG A 319 25.59 82.86 -130.19
N ARG A 320 24.29 83.13 -129.97
CA ARG A 320 23.39 83.73 -130.97
C ARG A 320 23.85 85.13 -131.37
N ASN A 321 24.25 85.97 -130.41
CA ASN A 321 24.78 87.31 -130.69
C ASN A 321 26.10 87.27 -131.47
N ILE A 322 27.06 86.44 -131.06
CA ILE A 322 28.32 86.25 -131.81
C ILE A 322 28.04 85.74 -133.24
N GLN A 323 27.02 84.88 -133.41
CA GLN A 323 26.62 84.38 -134.72
C GLN A 323 25.88 85.43 -135.57
N THR A 324 25.12 86.36 -135.00
CA THR A 324 24.52 87.48 -135.75
C THR A 324 25.56 88.54 -136.09
N GLU A 325 26.50 88.86 -135.21
CA GLU A 325 27.67 89.70 -135.50
C GLU A 325 28.52 89.13 -136.64
N LEU A 326 28.80 87.82 -136.62
CA LEU A 326 29.49 87.13 -137.70
C LEU A 326 28.71 87.21 -139.03
N GLN A 327 27.38 87.07 -138.99
CA GLN A 327 26.52 87.25 -140.17
C GLN A 327 26.51 88.69 -140.68
N MET A 328 26.59 89.70 -139.81
CA MET A 328 26.74 91.10 -140.21
C MET A 328 28.09 91.33 -140.89
N ALA A 329 29.20 90.93 -140.26
CA ALA A 329 30.54 91.05 -140.84
C ALA A 329 30.69 90.32 -142.18
N LEU A 330 29.99 89.19 -142.38
CA LEU A 330 29.92 88.48 -143.67
C LEU A 330 29.10 89.24 -144.74
N ARG A 331 28.04 89.96 -144.35
CA ARG A 331 27.28 90.86 -145.25
C ARG A 331 28.10 92.09 -145.61
N ASP A 332 28.76 92.72 -144.66
CA ASP A 332 29.59 93.91 -144.89
C ASP A 332 30.76 93.58 -145.83
N LYS A 333 31.41 92.43 -145.62
CA LYS A 333 32.41 91.83 -146.53
C LYS A 333 31.85 91.57 -147.94
N ALA A 334 30.57 91.26 -148.08
CA ALA A 334 29.92 91.08 -149.38
C ALA A 334 29.55 92.41 -150.05
N CYS A 335 29.17 93.44 -149.28
CA CYS A 335 28.97 94.80 -149.78
C CYS A 335 30.29 95.41 -150.27
N LEU A 336 31.36 95.34 -149.47
CA LEU A 336 32.70 95.79 -149.84
C LEU A 336 33.24 95.06 -151.10
N ARG A 337 32.89 93.78 -151.29
CA ARG A 337 33.19 93.06 -152.54
C ARG A 337 32.46 93.65 -153.76
N LYS A 338 31.18 93.99 -153.63
CA LYS A 338 30.42 94.66 -154.71
C LYS A 338 30.98 96.05 -155.04
N GLU A 339 31.40 96.80 -154.03
CA GLU A 339 32.05 98.10 -154.25
C GLU A 339 33.41 97.96 -154.95
N LEU A 340 34.21 96.95 -154.58
CA LEU A 340 35.46 96.62 -155.29
C LEU A 340 35.21 96.16 -156.74
N GLU A 341 34.12 95.44 -157.02
CA GLU A 341 33.72 95.08 -158.39
C GLU A 341 33.25 96.31 -159.18
N LYS A 342 32.49 97.22 -158.56
CA LYS A 342 32.07 98.49 -159.16
C LYS A 342 33.27 99.38 -159.52
N LEU A 343 34.22 99.55 -158.59
CA LEU A 343 35.47 100.29 -158.81
C LEU A 343 36.35 99.65 -159.91
N ARG A 344 36.39 98.31 -160.01
CA ARG A 344 37.06 97.61 -161.11
C ARG A 344 36.37 97.87 -162.45
N GLY A 345 35.04 97.88 -162.50
CA GLY A 345 34.27 98.25 -163.69
C GLY A 345 34.55 99.68 -164.14
N GLU A 346 34.56 100.63 -163.22
CA GLU A 346 34.90 102.04 -163.49
C GLU A 346 36.34 102.20 -164.00
N HIS A 347 37.30 101.47 -163.42
CA HIS A 347 38.70 101.47 -163.88
C HIS A 347 38.87 100.86 -165.28
N ALA A 348 38.12 99.80 -165.62
CA ALA A 348 38.10 99.26 -166.98
C ALA A 348 37.53 100.27 -167.99
N HIS A 349 36.47 100.98 -167.59
CA HIS A 349 35.80 101.97 -168.44
C HIS A 349 36.68 103.19 -168.77
N LEU A 350 37.59 103.57 -167.85
CA LEU A 350 38.59 104.62 -168.06
C LEU A 350 39.70 104.19 -169.03
N LEU A 351 40.20 102.96 -168.93
CA LEU A 351 41.21 102.41 -169.85
C LEU A 351 40.71 102.40 -171.30
N GLN A 352 39.46 101.94 -171.51
CA GLN A 352 38.84 101.92 -172.84
C GLN A 352 38.68 103.33 -173.44
N ARG A 353 38.43 104.35 -172.60
CA ARG A 353 38.33 105.76 -172.99
C ARG A 353 39.68 106.40 -173.35
N SER A 354 40.79 105.85 -172.84
CA SER A 354 42.15 106.30 -173.21
C SER A 354 42.56 105.77 -174.59
N SER A 355 42.10 104.57 -174.98
CA SER A 355 42.50 103.93 -176.24
C SER A 355 42.00 104.70 -177.46
N THR A 356 40.73 105.12 -177.46
CA THR A 356 40.09 105.78 -178.61
C THR A 356 40.54 107.23 -178.83
N ALA A 357 41.31 107.81 -177.91
CA ALA A 357 41.92 109.12 -178.06
C ALA A 357 43.29 109.10 -178.76
N HIS A 358 43.88 107.92 -179.02
CA HIS A 358 45.20 107.79 -179.66
C HIS A 358 45.15 107.62 -181.18
N GLU A 359 44.07 107.06 -181.73
CA GLU A 359 44.01 106.65 -183.14
C GLU A 359 43.74 107.81 -184.12
N THR A 360 43.10 108.90 -183.67
CA THR A 360 42.74 110.06 -184.51
C THR A 360 43.83 111.12 -184.64
N ALA A 361 44.95 110.99 -183.90
CA ALA A 361 46.06 111.95 -183.94
C ALA A 361 47.18 111.56 -184.93
N ALA A 362 47.11 110.39 -185.57
CA ALA A 362 48.24 109.76 -186.24
C ALA A 362 48.40 110.08 -187.75
N THR A 363 47.40 110.67 -188.41
CA THR A 363 47.33 110.71 -189.89
C THR A 363 47.57 112.07 -190.56
N GLN A 364 48.04 113.08 -189.82
CA GLN A 364 48.51 114.36 -190.40
C GLN A 364 49.86 114.81 -189.83
N LYS A 365 50.90 113.98 -190.02
CA LYS A 365 52.29 114.39 -189.71
C LYS A 365 53.36 113.84 -190.65
N GLN A 366 53.06 113.82 -191.96
CA GLN A 366 54.05 113.54 -193.00
C GLN A 366 54.14 114.67 -194.05
N THR A 367 54.28 115.90 -193.55
CA THR A 367 54.74 117.03 -194.35
C THR A 367 55.49 117.99 -193.44
N ILE A 368 56.77 118.27 -193.75
CA ILE A 368 57.60 119.34 -193.17
C ILE A 368 57.97 119.12 -191.68
N GLU A 369 59.20 118.78 -191.27
CA GLU A 369 60.45 118.34 -191.96
C GLU A 369 60.87 119.12 -193.22
N ARG A 370 60.98 120.43 -193.05
CA ARG A 370 61.81 121.32 -193.86
C ARG A 370 62.52 122.20 -192.85
N LEU A 371 63.86 122.22 -192.86
CA LEU A 371 64.69 122.53 -191.68
C LEU A 371 64.47 121.43 -190.61
N GLN A 372 65.05 120.23 -190.73
CA GLN A 372 66.50 119.93 -190.62
C GLN A 372 67.04 120.36 -189.23
N GLY A 373 67.73 119.53 -188.47
CA GLY A 373 68.54 118.37 -188.88
C GLY A 373 69.97 118.84 -189.13
N GLU A 374 70.96 118.55 -188.29
CA GLU A 374 70.97 117.65 -187.13
C GLU A 374 71.89 118.20 -186.01
N LEU A 375 72.35 117.31 -185.12
CA LEU A 375 73.53 117.43 -184.25
C LEU A 375 73.47 118.38 -183.04
N SER A 376 73.06 117.75 -181.93
CA SER A 376 73.91 117.56 -180.74
C SER A 376 74.00 118.65 -179.66
N THR A 377 73.62 118.22 -178.46
CA THR A 377 73.88 118.82 -177.13
C THR A 377 73.13 120.10 -176.73
N VAL A 378 72.92 120.21 -175.40
CA VAL A 378 72.35 121.34 -174.62
C VAL A 378 70.82 121.56 -174.73
N ARG A 379 70.04 121.68 -173.64
CA ARG A 379 69.96 121.03 -172.30
C ARG A 379 68.54 121.35 -171.74
N LYS A 380 67.83 120.39 -171.12
CA LYS A 380 66.44 120.47 -170.56
C LYS A 380 66.22 119.37 -169.50
N GLU A 381 65.52 119.48 -168.36
CA GLU A 381 64.56 120.43 -167.73
C GLU A 381 63.08 120.40 -168.25
N CYS A 382 61.99 120.43 -167.46
CA CYS A 382 61.79 120.61 -166.00
C CYS A 382 60.38 120.18 -165.46
N GLU A 383 60.29 119.81 -164.16
CA GLU A 383 59.13 119.80 -163.20
C GLU A 383 57.76 119.16 -163.60
N THR A 384 56.63 119.09 -162.83
CA THR A 384 56.08 119.64 -161.53
C THR A 384 55.12 118.59 -160.87
N ARG A 385 54.42 118.69 -159.69
CA ARG A 385 54.55 119.23 -158.29
C ARG A 385 53.38 118.66 -157.41
N LYS A 386 53.36 118.93 -156.08
CA LYS A 386 52.34 118.65 -154.98
C LYS A 386 52.75 117.56 -153.96
N ASN A 387 52.45 117.54 -152.63
CA ASN A 387 51.57 118.25 -151.64
C ASN A 387 50.25 117.50 -151.24
N VAL A 388 49.82 117.37 -149.94
CA VAL A 388 50.47 117.56 -148.60
C VAL A 388 49.59 117.07 -147.39
N GLU A 389 50.21 116.70 -146.23
CA GLU A 389 49.76 116.68 -144.79
C GLU A 389 48.55 115.84 -144.25
N PRO A 390 48.43 115.57 -142.91
CA PRO A 390 49.37 115.61 -141.72
C PRO A 390 49.46 114.19 -141.01
N SER A 391 49.64 113.88 -139.69
CA SER A 391 49.75 114.55 -138.35
C SER A 391 50.38 113.63 -137.24
N ASN A 392 50.32 113.98 -135.94
CA ASN A 392 50.91 113.31 -134.73
C ASN A 392 50.01 112.22 -134.04
N ASP A 393 50.08 111.74 -132.76
CA ASP A 393 50.75 112.04 -131.44
C ASP A 393 50.58 110.82 -130.44
N GLN A 394 51.04 110.61 -129.17
CA GLN A 394 51.87 111.29 -128.11
C GLN A 394 52.58 110.24 -127.16
N GLN A 395 52.40 110.22 -125.80
CA GLN A 395 53.36 109.62 -124.81
C GLN A 395 52.86 109.09 -123.40
N VAL A 396 53.50 108.00 -122.90
CA VAL A 396 54.22 107.76 -121.59
C VAL A 396 53.57 107.83 -120.14
N ARG A 397 53.48 106.66 -119.44
CA ARG A 397 53.79 106.31 -117.98
C ARG A 397 53.09 107.03 -116.75
N PRO A 398 53.28 106.64 -115.44
CA PRO A 398 53.24 105.30 -114.78
C PRO A 398 52.81 105.26 -113.25
N VAL A 399 53.04 104.11 -112.57
CA VAL A 399 53.37 103.86 -111.11
C VAL A 399 52.30 103.92 -109.99
N VAL A 400 52.04 102.70 -109.45
CA VAL A 400 51.90 102.23 -108.05
C VAL A 400 52.05 103.24 -106.88
N THR A 401 50.94 103.62 -106.23
CA THR A 401 50.92 104.22 -104.86
C THR A 401 49.63 103.92 -104.05
N LYS A 402 48.90 102.82 -104.30
CA LYS A 402 47.53 102.64 -103.76
C LYS A 402 47.11 101.27 -103.17
N LEU A 403 48.05 100.38 -102.83
CA LEU A 403 47.72 99.02 -102.34
C LEU A 403 48.21 98.68 -100.91
N GLU A 404 48.53 99.67 -100.09
CA GLU A 404 48.90 99.45 -98.67
C GLU A 404 47.93 100.08 -97.66
N GLY A 405 47.16 101.11 -98.04
CA GLY A 405 46.20 101.77 -97.15
C GLY A 405 44.95 100.94 -96.85
N GLU A 406 44.52 100.08 -97.77
CA GLU A 406 43.27 99.31 -97.64
C GLU A 406 43.40 98.13 -96.66
N ARG A 407 44.63 97.71 -96.31
CA ARG A 407 44.87 96.57 -95.42
C ARG A 407 44.77 96.91 -93.93
N SER A 408 44.93 98.17 -93.52
CA SER A 408 44.87 98.57 -92.11
C SER A 408 43.43 98.83 -91.62
N VAL A 409 42.53 99.23 -92.52
CA VAL A 409 41.12 99.53 -92.20
C VAL A 409 40.35 98.25 -91.86
N LEU A 410 40.40 97.24 -92.75
CA LEU A 410 39.74 95.94 -92.53
C LEU A 410 40.25 95.22 -91.26
N ASP A 411 41.52 95.42 -90.92
CA ASP A 411 42.15 94.85 -89.73
C ASP A 411 41.73 95.59 -88.43
N ALA A 412 41.26 96.85 -88.53
CA ALA A 412 40.63 97.56 -87.41
C ALA A 412 39.18 97.06 -87.18
N GLU A 413 38.38 96.98 -88.24
CA GLU A 413 36.99 96.50 -88.21
C GLU A 413 36.89 95.08 -87.62
N LEU A 414 37.81 94.19 -88.00
CA LEU A 414 37.86 92.82 -87.47
C LEU A 414 38.18 92.74 -85.96
N ARG A 415 38.76 93.80 -85.36
CA ARG A 415 39.02 93.91 -83.92
C ARG A 415 37.83 94.51 -83.17
N GLU A 416 36.99 95.30 -83.83
CA GLU A 416 35.78 95.89 -83.28
C GLU A 416 34.65 94.86 -83.20
N ALA A 417 34.37 94.14 -84.30
CA ALA A 417 33.40 93.03 -84.31
C ALA A 417 33.74 91.93 -83.28
N ARG A 418 35.03 91.69 -82.99
CA ARG A 418 35.47 90.77 -81.93
C ARG A 418 35.19 91.29 -80.51
N ARG A 419 35.15 92.60 -80.29
CA ARG A 419 34.70 93.18 -79.01
C ARG A 419 33.20 93.07 -78.84
N GLU A 420 32.41 93.37 -79.87
CA GLU A 420 30.95 93.27 -79.82
C GLU A 420 30.47 91.84 -79.52
N VAL A 421 31.06 90.82 -80.16
CA VAL A 421 30.79 89.41 -79.85
C VAL A 421 31.17 89.06 -78.39
N GLY A 422 32.19 89.71 -77.82
CA GLY A 422 32.51 89.60 -76.39
C GLY A 422 31.44 90.23 -75.49
N CYS A 423 31.00 91.44 -75.81
CA CYS A 423 29.93 92.16 -75.09
C CYS A 423 28.62 91.36 -75.10
N LEU A 424 28.19 90.86 -76.25
CA LEU A 424 26.97 90.05 -76.42
C LEU A 424 27.04 88.73 -75.64
N ARG A 425 28.19 88.05 -75.61
CA ARG A 425 28.39 86.86 -74.76
C ARG A 425 28.27 87.19 -73.27
N SER A 426 28.79 88.34 -72.82
CA SER A 426 28.66 88.76 -71.42
C SER A 426 27.21 89.10 -71.03
N ALA A 427 26.42 89.64 -71.96
CA ALA A 427 25.00 89.92 -71.75
C ALA A 427 24.17 88.62 -71.69
N LEU A 428 24.44 87.66 -72.57
CA LEU A 428 23.77 86.36 -72.58
C LEU A 428 24.01 85.58 -71.28
N HIS A 429 25.24 85.61 -70.75
CA HIS A 429 25.55 84.91 -69.49
C HIS A 429 24.85 85.55 -68.29
N LYS A 430 24.79 86.90 -68.23
CA LYS A 430 23.99 87.62 -67.21
C LYS A 430 22.52 87.22 -67.26
N GLN A 431 21.91 87.15 -68.45
CA GLN A 431 20.53 86.70 -68.61
C GLN A 431 20.32 85.25 -68.13
N GLN A 432 21.25 84.33 -68.43
CA GLN A 432 21.19 82.96 -67.92
C GLN A 432 21.23 82.91 -66.37
N ASP A 433 22.05 83.75 -65.72
CA ASP A 433 22.14 83.81 -64.25
C ASP A 433 20.96 84.54 -63.60
N GLU A 434 20.34 85.49 -64.30
CA GLU A 434 19.02 86.05 -63.95
C GLU A 434 17.95 84.94 -63.97
N THR A 435 17.90 84.13 -65.03
CA THR A 435 16.95 83.01 -65.19
C THR A 435 17.13 81.97 -64.08
N LYS A 436 18.37 81.58 -63.76
CA LYS A 436 18.66 80.67 -62.62
C LYS A 436 18.15 81.26 -61.28
N ARG A 437 18.34 82.56 -61.04
CA ARG A 437 17.82 83.24 -59.83
C ARG A 437 16.30 83.32 -59.79
N LEU A 438 15.62 83.40 -60.93
CA LEU A 438 14.16 83.35 -60.99
C LEU A 438 13.62 81.94 -60.71
N ILE A 439 14.24 80.90 -61.29
CA ILE A 439 13.88 79.49 -61.01
C ILE A 439 14.06 79.18 -59.51
N ALA A 440 15.16 79.61 -58.90
CA ALA A 440 15.38 79.46 -57.46
C ALA A 440 14.30 80.17 -56.61
N LYS A 441 13.82 81.35 -57.04
CA LYS A 441 12.72 82.06 -56.38
C LYS A 441 11.37 81.35 -56.52
N MET A 442 11.09 80.74 -57.67
CA MET A 442 9.87 79.94 -57.86
C MET A 442 9.85 78.73 -56.92
N ALA A 443 10.96 77.99 -56.83
CA ALA A 443 11.08 76.87 -55.90
C ALA A 443 10.86 77.28 -54.42
N THR A 444 11.37 78.45 -54.00
CA THR A 444 11.10 78.96 -52.64
C THR A 444 9.65 79.39 -52.39
N LEU A 445 8.88 79.72 -53.43
CA LEU A 445 7.47 80.09 -53.30
C LEU A 445 6.57 78.85 -53.26
N GLU A 446 6.82 77.84 -54.09
CA GLU A 446 6.13 76.55 -54.01
C GLU A 446 6.36 75.88 -52.64
N GLN A 447 7.59 75.93 -52.11
CA GLN A 447 7.91 75.37 -50.79
C GLN A 447 7.38 76.20 -49.60
N GLN A 448 6.86 77.42 -49.84
CA GLN A 448 6.12 78.19 -48.82
C GLN A 448 4.60 77.91 -48.83
N GLN A 449 4.02 77.33 -49.89
CA GLN A 449 2.58 77.05 -49.96
C GLN A 449 2.16 75.70 -49.35
N THR A 450 3.12 74.85 -48.94
CA THR A 450 2.85 73.47 -48.47
C THR A 450 2.74 73.29 -46.95
N LEU A 451 2.67 74.38 -46.15
CA LEU A 451 2.64 74.30 -44.67
C LEU A 451 1.59 75.21 -43.99
N GLN A 452 0.34 75.20 -44.46
CA GLN A 452 -0.85 75.49 -43.63
C GLN A 452 -2.10 74.93 -44.33
N GLY A 453 -3.13 74.52 -43.58
CA GLY A 453 -4.30 73.87 -44.19
C GLY A 453 -5.59 73.93 -43.38
N VAL A 454 -6.69 73.72 -44.12
CA VAL A 454 -8.03 73.27 -43.66
C VAL A 454 -8.78 74.19 -42.68
N CYS A 455 -9.68 75.04 -43.20
CA CYS A 455 -11.13 74.84 -43.08
C CYS A 455 -11.96 75.91 -43.84
N GLU A 456 -13.21 75.58 -44.16
CA GLU A 456 -14.28 76.49 -44.62
C GLU A 456 -15.01 77.12 -43.40
N PRO A 457 -16.02 78.03 -43.52
CA PRO A 457 -16.58 78.70 -44.72
C PRO A 457 -16.79 80.23 -44.60
N ALA A 458 -16.95 80.90 -45.76
CA ALA A 458 -17.68 82.18 -45.96
C ALA A 458 -17.94 82.31 -47.48
N GLU A 459 -19.17 82.29 -48.00
CA GLU A 459 -20.26 83.28 -47.90
C GLU A 459 -19.85 84.74 -48.17
N GLY A 460 -20.43 85.33 -49.23
CA GLY A 460 -20.54 86.79 -49.40
C GLY A 460 -19.41 87.53 -50.14
N ALA A 461 -19.24 87.32 -51.46
CA ALA A 461 -18.57 88.31 -52.34
C ALA A 461 -18.76 88.13 -53.88
N VAL A 462 -19.10 86.94 -54.39
CA VAL A 462 -18.91 86.62 -55.82
C VAL A 462 -20.13 86.89 -56.72
N SER A 463 -21.32 87.11 -56.17
CA SER A 463 -22.53 87.43 -56.95
C SER A 463 -22.52 88.83 -57.61
N GLN A 464 -21.58 89.71 -57.25
CA GLN A 464 -21.61 91.13 -57.65
C GLN A 464 -20.76 91.46 -58.89
N THR A 465 -20.06 90.48 -59.49
CA THR A 465 -19.06 90.74 -60.54
C THR A 465 -19.41 90.18 -61.92
N LEU A 466 -20.32 89.20 -62.01
CA LEU A 466 -20.78 88.65 -63.30
C LEU A 466 -21.92 89.44 -63.96
N GLU A 467 -22.66 90.24 -63.17
CA GLU A 467 -23.73 91.12 -63.69
C GLU A 467 -23.18 92.31 -64.50
N ASN A 468 -21.95 92.75 -64.22
CA ASN A 468 -21.31 93.89 -64.88
C ASN A 468 -20.75 93.58 -66.29
N ILE A 469 -20.67 92.31 -66.71
CA ILE A 469 -20.16 91.94 -68.05
C ILE A 469 -21.29 91.80 -69.07
N LEU A 470 -22.50 91.43 -68.66
CA LEU A 470 -23.66 91.35 -69.56
C LEU A 470 -24.25 92.73 -69.94
N SER A 471 -23.85 93.80 -69.24
CA SER A 471 -24.32 95.17 -69.49
C SER A 471 -23.46 95.97 -70.49
N SER A 472 -22.28 95.50 -70.89
CA SER A 472 -21.24 96.32 -71.55
C SER A 472 -21.03 96.07 -73.05
N HIS A 473 -21.75 95.14 -73.68
CA HIS A 473 -21.74 94.99 -75.16
C HIS A 473 -23.01 95.55 -75.86
N GLY A 474 -23.87 96.24 -75.13
CA GLY A 474 -25.15 96.77 -75.62
C GLY A 474 -25.09 98.07 -76.44
N ARG A 475 -23.90 98.65 -76.72
CA ARG A 475 -23.80 99.98 -77.35
C ARG A 475 -22.55 100.23 -78.22
N LEU A 476 -22.23 99.35 -79.16
CA LEU A 476 -21.26 99.69 -80.22
C LEU A 476 -21.55 99.15 -81.63
N ASN A 477 -22.82 99.01 -82.03
CA ASN A 477 -23.20 99.34 -83.41
C ASN A 477 -24.68 99.71 -83.57
N ARG A 478 -24.99 101.02 -83.65
CA ARG A 478 -26.32 101.53 -84.02
C ARG A 478 -26.25 102.95 -84.62
N GLN A 479 -25.37 103.19 -85.59
CA GLN A 479 -25.47 104.38 -86.45
C GLN A 479 -24.63 104.31 -87.75
N THR A 480 -24.93 103.33 -88.61
CA THR A 480 -24.88 103.54 -90.07
C THR A 480 -26.32 103.47 -90.59
N LEU A 481 -26.75 104.51 -91.28
CA LEU A 481 -28.16 104.78 -91.59
C LEU A 481 -28.71 103.98 -92.77
N HIS A 482 -30.04 103.91 -92.81
CA HIS A 482 -30.85 103.35 -93.89
C HIS A 482 -30.41 103.77 -95.30
N LYS A 483 -29.85 102.82 -96.04
CA LYS A 483 -30.06 102.52 -97.47
C LYS A 483 -29.78 101.01 -97.61
N GLU A 484 -30.63 100.17 -98.18
CA GLU A 484 -31.82 100.42 -99.00
C GLU A 484 -33.01 99.51 -98.58
N GLN A 485 -34.23 99.95 -98.89
CA GLN A 485 -35.39 99.08 -99.09
C GLN A 485 -35.88 99.27 -100.53
N ALA A 486 -36.61 98.29 -101.06
CA ALA A 486 -37.28 98.32 -102.37
C ALA A 486 -36.35 98.35 -103.62
N GLY A 487 -35.55 97.29 -103.79
CA GLY A 487 -35.16 96.76 -105.10
C GLY A 487 -35.65 95.32 -105.21
N ALA A 488 -36.37 94.98 -106.29
CA ALA A 488 -37.07 93.69 -106.40
C ALA A 488 -36.24 92.61 -107.11
N GLU A 489 -36.55 91.35 -106.78
CA GLU A 489 -36.40 90.16 -107.63
C GLU A 489 -35.05 89.94 -108.36
N GLN A 490 -34.14 89.19 -107.74
CA GLN A 490 -33.89 87.79 -108.13
C GLN A 490 -32.99 87.04 -107.13
N GLU A 491 -33.00 85.70 -107.24
CA GLU A 491 -32.16 84.71 -106.55
C GLU A 491 -32.24 84.59 -105.00
N PRO A 492 -31.90 83.41 -104.43
CA PRO A 492 -32.45 82.11 -104.82
C PRO A 492 -33.17 81.41 -103.65
N ALA A 493 -33.94 80.35 -103.96
CA ALA A 493 -34.81 79.66 -103.00
C ALA A 493 -34.10 78.94 -101.82
N PHE A 494 -32.76 78.92 -101.80
CA PHE A 494 -31.93 78.17 -100.86
C PHE A 494 -32.15 78.60 -99.40
N HIS A 495 -32.00 79.89 -99.08
CA HIS A 495 -32.06 80.34 -97.68
C HIS A 495 -33.45 80.22 -97.00
N LYS A 496 -34.54 80.14 -97.78
CA LYS A 496 -35.87 79.77 -97.23
C LYS A 496 -35.93 78.29 -96.84
N LYS A 497 -35.27 77.41 -97.60
CA LYS A 497 -35.13 75.98 -97.27
C LYS A 497 -34.26 75.81 -96.03
N ASP A 498 -33.11 76.49 -95.95
CA ASP A 498 -32.18 76.41 -94.82
C ASP A 498 -32.84 76.85 -93.51
N ARG A 499 -33.57 77.97 -93.51
CA ARG A 499 -34.26 78.46 -92.31
C ARG A 499 -35.36 77.50 -91.82
N LEU A 500 -36.07 76.85 -92.74
CA LEU A 500 -37.06 75.82 -92.40
C LEU A 500 -36.40 74.51 -91.95
N GLN A 501 -35.21 74.19 -92.46
CA GLN A 501 -34.40 73.05 -92.05
C GLN A 501 -33.89 73.23 -90.62
N ALA A 502 -33.23 74.35 -90.33
CA ALA A 502 -32.79 74.70 -88.98
C ALA A 502 -33.95 74.75 -87.97
N GLN A 503 -35.14 75.22 -88.36
CA GLN A 503 -36.32 75.19 -87.49
C GLN A 503 -36.84 73.77 -87.21
N ARG A 504 -36.69 72.82 -88.15
CA ARG A 504 -36.99 71.40 -87.92
C ARG A 504 -35.94 70.75 -87.02
N GLU A 505 -34.67 71.09 -87.22
CA GLU A 505 -33.55 70.57 -86.43
C GLU A 505 -33.60 71.07 -84.98
N MET A 506 -33.88 72.36 -84.74
CA MET A 506 -34.16 72.85 -83.38
C MET A 506 -35.35 72.13 -82.72
N LYS A 507 -36.44 71.86 -83.45
CA LYS A 507 -37.56 71.08 -82.91
C LYS A 507 -37.19 69.63 -82.60
N LYS A 508 -36.33 69.02 -83.42
CA LYS A 508 -35.80 67.67 -83.16
C LYS A 508 -34.91 67.67 -81.91
N HIS A 509 -33.99 68.62 -81.79
CA HIS A 509 -33.12 68.75 -80.62
C HIS A 509 -33.90 69.11 -79.35
N GLN A 510 -34.96 69.91 -79.44
CA GLN A 510 -35.86 70.18 -78.31
C GLN A 510 -36.54 68.90 -77.82
N ALA A 511 -37.12 68.10 -78.72
CA ALA A 511 -37.73 66.81 -78.36
C ALA A 511 -36.69 65.78 -77.84
N GLU A 512 -35.45 65.87 -78.31
CA GLU A 512 -34.33 65.04 -77.84
C GLU A 512 -33.85 65.48 -76.44
N VAL A 513 -33.81 66.78 -76.15
CA VAL A 513 -33.56 67.34 -74.80
C VAL A 513 -34.68 66.95 -73.84
N GLU A 514 -35.95 67.07 -74.24
CA GLU A 514 -37.11 66.64 -73.43
C GLU A 514 -37.06 65.14 -73.13
N LYS A 515 -36.69 64.31 -74.12
CA LYS A 515 -36.47 62.86 -73.94
C LYS A 515 -35.32 62.57 -72.98
N LEU A 516 -34.20 63.30 -73.07
CA LEU A 516 -33.05 63.16 -72.18
C LEU A 516 -33.37 63.62 -70.75
N GLN A 517 -34.14 64.70 -70.59
CA GLN A 517 -34.67 65.15 -69.29
C GLN A 517 -35.62 64.11 -68.67
N GLY A 518 -36.51 63.51 -69.46
CA GLY A 518 -37.36 62.41 -69.01
C GLY A 518 -36.55 61.19 -68.53
N LEU A 519 -35.51 60.80 -69.29
CA LEU A 519 -34.58 59.73 -68.88
C LEU A 519 -33.77 60.11 -67.63
N LEU A 520 -33.40 61.39 -67.46
CA LEU A 520 -32.71 61.88 -66.27
C LEU A 520 -33.61 61.78 -65.02
N ILE A 521 -34.88 62.18 -65.11
CA ILE A 521 -35.85 62.06 -64.01
C ILE A 521 -36.13 60.59 -63.67
N VAL A 522 -36.24 59.71 -64.68
CA VAL A 522 -36.43 58.25 -64.46
C VAL A 522 -35.19 57.61 -63.83
N THR A 523 -33.97 58.02 -64.21
CA THR A 523 -32.74 57.50 -63.60
C THR A 523 -32.49 58.07 -62.21
N GLN A 524 -32.75 59.35 -61.96
CA GLN A 524 -32.70 59.96 -60.63
C GLN A 524 -33.69 59.29 -59.66
N SER A 525 -34.95 59.08 -60.07
CA SER A 525 -35.96 58.42 -59.23
C SER A 525 -35.75 56.91 -59.06
N ARG A 526 -35.03 56.25 -59.98
CA ARG A 526 -34.52 54.89 -59.78
C ARG A 526 -33.36 54.86 -58.77
N ASN A 527 -32.45 55.83 -58.87
CA ASN A 527 -31.28 55.93 -57.99
C ASN A 527 -31.68 56.28 -56.55
N SER A 528 -32.64 57.19 -56.33
CA SER A 528 -33.13 57.50 -54.98
C SER A 528 -33.79 56.29 -54.31
N ARG A 529 -34.63 55.53 -55.03
CA ARG A 529 -35.23 54.27 -54.54
C ARG A 529 -34.18 53.21 -54.21
N ALA A 530 -33.09 53.12 -54.99
CA ALA A 530 -31.98 52.21 -54.72
C ALA A 530 -31.12 52.66 -53.52
N GLN A 531 -30.90 53.97 -53.36
CA GLN A 531 -30.22 54.55 -52.20
C GLN A 531 -31.04 54.32 -50.92
N GLU A 532 -32.37 54.51 -50.97
CA GLU A 532 -33.27 54.19 -49.87
C GLU A 532 -33.25 52.71 -49.47
N SER A 533 -33.26 51.78 -50.44
CA SER A 533 -33.26 50.34 -50.13
C SER A 533 -31.93 49.88 -49.55
N LEU A 534 -30.81 50.39 -50.07
CA LEU A 534 -29.48 50.18 -49.49
C LEU A 534 -29.36 50.79 -48.09
N GLN A 535 -29.90 51.99 -47.86
CA GLN A 535 -29.90 52.62 -46.54
C GLN A 535 -30.75 51.83 -45.54
N LYS A 536 -31.92 51.33 -45.94
CA LYS A 536 -32.77 50.45 -45.12
C LYS A 536 -32.04 49.14 -44.77
N ALA A 537 -31.42 48.48 -45.74
CA ALA A 537 -30.63 47.25 -45.54
C ALA A 537 -29.41 47.47 -44.63
N LEU A 538 -28.74 48.63 -44.74
CA LEU A 538 -27.62 49.01 -43.90
C LEU A 538 -28.04 49.34 -42.46
N VAL A 539 -29.25 49.88 -42.25
CA VAL A 539 -29.83 50.05 -40.91
C VAL A 539 -30.20 48.70 -40.28
N THR A 540 -30.80 47.76 -41.02
CA THR A 540 -31.12 46.43 -40.48
C THR A 540 -29.84 45.67 -40.11
N ALA A 541 -28.85 45.61 -41.02
CA ALA A 541 -27.56 44.96 -40.76
C ALA A 541 -26.82 45.56 -39.56
N ARG A 542 -26.94 46.88 -39.30
CA ARG A 542 -26.40 47.52 -38.10
C ARG A 542 -27.08 47.06 -36.81
N GLU A 543 -28.40 46.84 -36.80
CA GLU A 543 -29.08 46.33 -35.61
C GLU A 543 -28.90 44.82 -35.43
N ASP A 544 -28.76 44.05 -36.52
CA ASP A 544 -28.37 42.63 -36.44
C ASP A 544 -26.97 42.44 -35.88
N ASN A 545 -26.00 43.27 -36.29
CA ASN A 545 -24.67 43.27 -35.67
C ASN A 545 -24.71 43.65 -34.17
N LYS A 546 -25.60 44.58 -33.75
CA LYS A 546 -25.81 44.84 -32.31
C LYS A 546 -26.49 43.68 -31.58
N ARG A 547 -27.45 42.99 -32.20
CA ARG A 547 -28.06 41.76 -31.65
C ARG A 547 -27.02 40.67 -31.46
N LEU A 548 -26.14 40.46 -32.45
CA LEU A 548 -25.05 39.51 -32.40
C LEU A 548 -24.03 39.86 -31.31
N ALA A 549 -23.63 41.14 -31.19
CA ALA A 549 -22.73 41.61 -30.14
C ALA A 549 -23.28 41.30 -28.73
N ARG A 550 -24.53 41.69 -28.44
CA ARG A 550 -25.20 41.37 -27.16
C ARG A 550 -25.26 39.86 -26.89
N SER A 551 -25.51 39.05 -27.93
CA SER A 551 -25.55 37.59 -27.83
C SER A 551 -24.18 36.99 -27.50
N LEU A 552 -23.12 37.51 -28.12
CA LEU A 552 -21.73 37.11 -27.84
C LEU A 552 -21.29 37.55 -26.42
N GLU A 553 -21.63 38.77 -25.99
CA GLU A 553 -21.43 39.24 -24.61
C GLU A 553 -22.15 38.34 -23.60
N GLN A 554 -23.39 37.93 -23.89
CA GLN A 554 -24.14 36.98 -23.06
C GLN A 554 -23.49 35.58 -23.04
N ALA A 555 -23.00 35.08 -24.18
CA ALA A 555 -22.27 33.81 -24.26
C ALA A 555 -20.95 33.85 -23.48
N VAL A 556 -20.20 34.96 -23.51
CA VAL A 556 -18.97 35.15 -22.75
C VAL A 556 -19.26 35.30 -21.24
N SER A 557 -20.32 36.03 -20.85
CA SER A 557 -20.69 36.14 -19.43
C SER A 557 -21.17 34.82 -18.84
N THR A 558 -21.91 34.01 -19.58
CA THR A 558 -22.32 32.66 -19.15
C THR A 558 -21.14 31.69 -19.12
N SER A 559 -20.28 31.68 -20.16
CA SER A 559 -19.05 30.87 -20.19
C SER A 559 -18.12 31.19 -19.01
N THR A 560 -17.83 32.47 -18.74
CA THR A 560 -16.98 32.85 -17.60
C THR A 560 -17.66 32.65 -16.23
N SER A 561 -19.00 32.55 -16.17
CA SER A 561 -19.73 32.13 -14.96
C SER A 561 -19.60 30.62 -14.72
N LEU A 562 -19.69 29.81 -15.78
CA LEU A 562 -19.47 28.36 -15.71
C LEU A 562 -18.01 28.01 -15.39
N HIS A 563 -17.05 28.72 -15.97
CA HIS A 563 -15.62 28.52 -15.69
C HIS A 563 -15.32 28.71 -14.20
N ARG A 564 -15.72 29.86 -13.61
CA ARG A 564 -15.57 30.12 -12.16
C ARG A 564 -16.25 29.07 -11.26
N LYS A 565 -17.35 28.46 -11.70
CA LYS A 565 -18.00 27.35 -10.98
C LYS A 565 -17.16 26.07 -11.05
N LEU A 566 -16.58 25.77 -12.20
CA LEU A 566 -15.69 24.63 -12.42
C LEU A 566 -14.35 24.78 -11.67
N ASP A 567 -13.79 25.98 -11.64
CA ASP A 567 -12.58 26.29 -10.85
C ASP A 567 -12.87 26.10 -9.36
N LYS A 568 -14.00 26.63 -8.86
CA LYS A 568 -14.41 26.46 -7.46
C LYS A 568 -14.66 24.98 -7.08
N THR A 569 -15.27 24.17 -7.95
CA THR A 569 -15.43 22.73 -7.65
C THR A 569 -14.08 22.00 -7.72
N ARG A 570 -13.19 22.37 -8.65
CA ARG A 570 -11.82 21.86 -8.72
C ARG A 570 -11.05 22.15 -7.42
N GLU A 571 -11.09 23.39 -6.92
CA GLU A 571 -10.51 23.78 -5.63
C GLU A 571 -11.08 22.95 -4.47
N GLN A 572 -12.40 22.74 -4.43
CA GLN A 572 -13.06 21.92 -3.41
C GLN A 572 -12.63 20.45 -3.45
N TYR A 573 -12.51 19.85 -4.63
CA TYR A 573 -11.94 18.50 -4.78
C TYR A 573 -10.47 18.45 -4.38
N GLN A 574 -9.67 19.45 -4.76
CA GLN A 574 -8.24 19.50 -4.47
C GLN A 574 -7.97 19.65 -2.96
N ALA A 575 -8.76 20.48 -2.25
CA ALA A 575 -8.74 20.55 -0.79
C ALA A 575 -9.21 19.24 -0.11
N THR A 576 -10.19 18.56 -0.72
CA THR A 576 -10.68 17.24 -0.23
C THR A 576 -9.62 16.14 -0.40
N ILE A 577 -8.80 16.21 -1.45
CA ILE A 577 -7.67 15.29 -1.67
C ILE A 577 -6.59 15.55 -0.61
N ILE A 578 -6.14 16.80 -0.43
CA ILE A 578 -5.13 17.17 0.57
C ILE A 578 -5.54 16.68 1.98
N LEU A 579 -6.80 16.90 2.38
CA LEU A 579 -7.32 16.43 3.68
C LEU A 579 -7.37 14.90 3.81
N ARG A 580 -7.49 14.15 2.71
CA ARG A 580 -7.39 12.68 2.70
C ARG A 580 -5.93 12.25 2.81
N ASP A 581 -5.02 12.93 2.13
CA ASP A 581 -3.58 12.63 2.17
C ASP A 581 -2.97 12.94 3.54
N ASP A 582 -3.43 14.00 4.22
CA ASP A 582 -3.08 14.28 5.62
C ASP A 582 -3.52 13.14 6.55
N LYS A 583 -4.77 12.70 6.44
CA LYS A 583 -5.30 11.58 7.24
C LYS A 583 -4.64 10.24 6.91
N LEU A 584 -4.26 10.02 5.66
CA LEU A 584 -3.51 8.84 5.23
C LEU A 584 -2.10 8.84 5.84
N ARG A 585 -1.40 9.99 5.82
CA ARG A 585 -0.10 10.15 6.50
C ARG A 585 -0.22 9.94 8.02
N GLU A 586 -1.25 10.50 8.66
CA GLU A 586 -1.51 10.29 10.09
C GLU A 586 -1.75 8.80 10.42
N ALA A 587 -2.54 8.10 9.60
CA ALA A 587 -2.79 6.66 9.74
C ALA A 587 -1.50 5.83 9.51
N GLN A 588 -0.69 6.19 8.51
CA GLN A 588 0.60 5.54 8.26
C GLN A 588 1.58 5.72 9.43
N MET A 589 1.66 6.92 10.02
CA MET A 589 2.46 7.17 11.24
C MET A 589 1.98 6.31 12.41
N LYS A 590 0.66 6.24 12.65
CA LYS A 590 0.07 5.38 13.70
C LYS A 590 0.39 3.90 13.48
N ILE A 591 0.31 3.40 12.24
CA ILE A 591 0.68 2.02 11.88
C ILE A 591 2.19 1.79 12.12
N ALA A 592 3.05 2.76 11.78
CA ALA A 592 4.49 2.66 12.01
C ALA A 592 4.82 2.60 13.51
N HIS A 593 4.23 3.45 14.34
CA HIS A 593 4.40 3.42 15.79
C HIS A 593 3.91 2.09 16.39
N LEU A 594 2.69 1.67 16.09
CA LEU A 594 2.15 0.39 16.58
C LEU A 594 2.97 -0.83 16.12
N SER A 595 3.60 -0.75 14.94
CA SER A 595 4.52 -1.79 14.45
C SER A 595 5.84 -1.80 15.21
N ALA A 596 6.38 -0.61 15.56
CA ALA A 596 7.56 -0.48 16.40
C ALA A 596 7.28 -1.00 17.83
N ASP A 597 6.16 -0.61 18.44
CA ASP A 597 5.72 -1.08 19.77
C ASP A 597 5.54 -2.60 19.79
N LEU A 598 4.88 -3.16 18.76
CA LEU A 598 4.72 -4.60 18.59
C LEU A 598 6.08 -5.31 18.44
N SER A 599 7.06 -4.68 17.80
CA SER A 599 8.41 -5.24 17.67
C SER A 599 9.17 -5.21 19.01
N ALA A 600 9.04 -4.13 19.80
CA ALA A 600 9.63 -4.00 21.12
C ALA A 600 9.02 -5.01 22.11
N VAL A 601 7.69 -5.17 22.15
CA VAL A 601 7.02 -6.18 22.99
C VAL A 601 7.40 -7.61 22.57
N LYS A 602 7.59 -7.88 21.27
CA LYS A 602 8.10 -9.19 20.80
C LYS A 602 9.55 -9.43 21.21
N GLN A 603 10.38 -8.38 21.26
CA GLN A 603 11.77 -8.50 21.68
C GLN A 603 11.90 -8.67 23.19
N GLN A 604 11.19 -7.85 23.99
CA GLN A 604 11.11 -8.01 25.45
C GLN A 604 10.70 -9.43 25.83
N ARG A 605 9.63 -9.98 25.22
CA ARG A 605 9.20 -11.36 25.51
C ARG A 605 10.22 -12.45 25.16
N ARG A 606 11.14 -12.20 24.21
CA ARG A 606 12.25 -13.11 23.91
C ARG A 606 13.32 -13.01 24.98
N GLU A 607 13.66 -11.80 25.39
CA GLU A 607 14.65 -11.53 26.44
C GLU A 607 14.17 -12.06 27.80
N ASP A 608 12.91 -11.82 28.17
CA ASP A 608 12.26 -12.39 29.36
C ASP A 608 12.32 -13.94 29.36
N TYR A 609 12.02 -14.55 28.20
CA TYR A 609 12.08 -16.01 28.03
C TYR A 609 13.52 -16.54 28.12
N GLU A 610 14.48 -15.86 27.50
CA GLU A 610 15.90 -16.25 27.53
C GLU A 610 16.49 -16.08 28.94
N LEU A 611 16.11 -15.02 29.68
CA LEU A 611 16.47 -14.81 31.08
C LEU A 611 15.86 -15.88 31.98
N SER A 612 14.57 -16.19 31.80
CA SER A 612 13.88 -17.28 32.52
C SER A 612 14.54 -18.64 32.26
N MET A 613 14.82 -18.96 30.99
CA MET A 613 15.52 -20.19 30.60
C MET A 613 16.93 -20.26 31.20
N LYS A 614 17.69 -19.15 31.23
CA LYS A 614 19.00 -19.08 31.90
C LYS A 614 18.89 -19.29 33.41
N THR A 615 17.82 -18.80 34.06
CA THR A 615 17.59 -19.00 35.49
C THR A 615 17.23 -20.47 35.80
N LEU A 616 16.27 -21.05 35.09
CA LEU A 616 15.94 -22.48 35.18
C LEU A 616 17.17 -23.37 34.89
N GLN A 617 18.05 -22.99 33.96
CA GLN A 617 19.29 -23.71 33.66
C GLN A 617 20.31 -23.65 34.82
N ARG A 618 20.37 -22.54 35.59
CA ARG A 618 21.16 -22.46 36.83
C ARG A 618 20.56 -23.34 37.92
N GLU A 619 19.26 -23.21 38.19
CA GLU A 619 18.54 -24.03 39.18
C GLU A 619 18.70 -25.53 38.90
N VAL A 620 18.54 -25.98 37.66
CA VAL A 620 18.77 -27.39 37.26
C VAL A 620 20.23 -27.80 37.42
N SER A 621 21.19 -26.89 37.27
CA SER A 621 22.62 -27.17 37.51
C SER A 621 22.93 -27.29 39.00
N GLU A 622 22.35 -26.42 39.84
CA GLU A 622 22.47 -26.43 41.30
C GLU A 622 21.80 -27.67 41.91
N LEU A 623 20.62 -28.04 41.42
CA LEU A 623 19.94 -29.29 41.77
C LEU A 623 20.75 -30.51 41.34
N ARG A 624 21.41 -30.49 40.17
CA ARG A 624 22.36 -31.55 39.78
C ARG A 624 23.57 -31.65 40.70
N THR A 625 24.13 -30.53 41.17
CA THR A 625 25.23 -30.57 42.16
C THR A 625 24.77 -31.09 43.51
N THR A 626 23.62 -30.67 44.03
CA THR A 626 23.11 -31.15 45.33
C THR A 626 22.66 -32.62 45.29
N VAL A 627 22.14 -33.11 44.16
CA VAL A 627 21.93 -34.56 43.92
C VAL A 627 23.26 -35.32 43.86
N LYS A 628 24.31 -34.76 43.24
CA LYS A 628 25.64 -35.37 43.23
C LYS A 628 26.25 -35.43 44.64
N ASP A 629 26.13 -34.36 45.42
CA ASP A 629 26.66 -34.26 46.78
C ASP A 629 25.88 -35.10 47.80
N SER A 630 24.60 -35.37 47.56
CA SER A 630 23.80 -36.28 48.39
C SER A 630 24.03 -37.74 48.02
N THR A 631 24.26 -38.06 46.74
CA THR A 631 24.63 -39.43 46.32
C THR A 631 26.05 -39.83 46.73
N THR A 632 27.02 -38.92 46.75
CA THR A 632 28.35 -39.20 47.35
C THR A 632 28.23 -39.43 48.86
N LYS A 633 27.58 -38.54 49.61
CA LYS A 633 27.33 -38.73 51.05
C LYS A 633 26.56 -40.02 51.35
N SER A 634 25.62 -40.42 50.50
CA SER A 634 24.92 -41.69 50.63
C SER A 634 25.84 -42.90 50.40
N CYS A 635 26.81 -42.80 49.48
CA CYS A 635 27.85 -43.80 49.28
C CYS A 635 28.78 -43.91 50.50
N ASP A 636 29.24 -42.78 51.05
CA ASP A 636 30.07 -42.73 52.26
C ASP A 636 29.34 -43.32 53.49
N LEU A 637 28.04 -43.00 53.63
CA LEU A 637 27.18 -43.58 54.66
C LEU A 637 26.96 -45.09 54.45
N SER A 638 26.87 -45.56 53.20
CA SER A 638 26.78 -47.00 52.90
C SER A 638 28.08 -47.73 53.26
N MET A 639 29.24 -47.19 52.88
CA MET A 639 30.56 -47.74 53.21
C MET A 639 30.79 -47.80 54.73
N THR A 640 30.46 -46.73 55.45
CA THR A 640 30.57 -46.70 56.92
C THR A 640 29.57 -47.64 57.61
N ASN A 641 28.36 -47.80 57.08
CA ASN A 641 27.40 -48.81 57.56
C ASN A 641 27.92 -50.24 57.32
N GLN A 642 28.58 -50.50 56.18
CA GLN A 642 29.19 -51.78 55.87
C GLN A 642 30.38 -52.11 56.79
N GLU A 643 31.25 -51.14 57.08
CA GLU A 643 32.34 -51.28 58.06
C GLU A 643 31.80 -51.47 59.49
N LEU A 644 30.74 -50.75 59.88
CA LEU A 644 30.07 -50.97 61.18
C LEU A 644 29.49 -52.39 61.28
N ARG A 645 28.84 -52.90 60.23
CA ARG A 645 28.37 -54.31 60.17
C ARG A 645 29.52 -55.30 60.29
N ARG A 646 30.63 -55.05 59.58
CA ARG A 646 31.85 -55.87 59.66
C ARG A 646 32.38 -55.93 61.09
N ARG A 647 32.46 -54.78 61.79
CA ARG A 647 32.87 -54.69 63.20
C ARG A 647 31.90 -55.36 64.14
N VAL A 648 30.59 -55.27 63.91
CA VAL A 648 29.58 -55.98 64.72
C VAL A 648 29.80 -57.49 64.59
N SER A 649 29.92 -58.04 63.38
CA SER A 649 30.18 -59.48 63.20
C SER A 649 31.54 -59.93 63.75
N GLU A 650 32.55 -59.06 63.72
CA GLU A 650 33.85 -59.33 64.36
C GLU A 650 33.76 -59.33 65.90
N LEU A 651 32.97 -58.44 66.49
CA LEU A 651 32.64 -58.46 67.93
C LEU A 651 31.77 -59.66 68.31
N GLU A 652 30.79 -60.05 67.49
CA GLU A 652 29.95 -61.24 67.69
C GLU A 652 30.80 -62.52 67.69
N ARG A 653 31.81 -62.59 66.81
CA ARG A 653 32.84 -63.66 66.81
C ARG A 653 33.61 -63.67 68.12
N VAL A 654 34.20 -62.54 68.53
CA VAL A 654 34.99 -62.44 69.77
C VAL A 654 34.15 -62.76 71.01
N VAL A 655 32.90 -62.29 71.08
CA VAL A 655 31.95 -62.64 72.16
C VAL A 655 31.60 -64.12 72.14
N SER A 656 31.52 -64.76 70.97
CA SER A 656 31.26 -66.20 70.84
C SER A 656 32.47 -67.05 71.29
N GLU A 657 33.69 -66.59 70.98
CA GLU A 657 34.96 -67.17 71.43
C GLU A 657 35.14 -67.00 72.96
N GLN A 658 34.88 -65.81 73.50
CA GLN A 658 34.86 -65.59 74.96
C GLN A 658 33.82 -66.46 75.66
N LYS A 659 32.61 -66.60 75.11
CA LYS A 659 31.59 -67.53 75.61
C LYS A 659 32.05 -68.99 75.52
N ALA A 660 32.87 -69.36 74.53
CA ALA A 660 33.47 -70.70 74.45
C ALA A 660 34.51 -70.91 75.55
N GLY A 661 35.49 -70.01 75.68
CA GLY A 661 36.50 -70.06 76.75
C GLY A 661 35.89 -70.05 78.15
N ILE A 662 34.81 -69.30 78.39
CA ILE A 662 34.06 -69.33 79.67
C ILE A 662 33.36 -70.68 79.87
N ARG A 663 32.76 -71.29 78.83
CA ARG A 663 32.19 -72.65 78.94
C ARG A 663 33.27 -73.69 79.27
N GLU A 664 34.44 -73.56 78.65
CA GLU A 664 35.60 -74.42 78.84
C GLU A 664 36.25 -74.26 80.21
N HIS A 665 36.50 -73.04 80.70
CA HIS A 665 36.98 -72.80 82.06
C HIS A 665 35.98 -73.28 83.12
N ARG A 666 34.66 -73.09 82.90
CA ARG A 666 33.63 -73.69 83.78
C ARG A 666 33.60 -75.22 83.66
N GLY A 667 34.04 -75.79 82.53
CA GLY A 667 34.29 -77.23 82.36
C GLY A 667 35.46 -77.71 83.20
N HIS A 668 36.62 -77.05 83.07
CA HIS A 668 37.82 -77.31 83.87
C HIS A 668 37.55 -77.18 85.38
N LEU A 669 36.84 -76.15 85.82
CA LEU A 669 36.44 -75.99 87.24
C LEU A 669 35.53 -77.12 87.73
N ARG A 670 34.55 -77.57 86.90
CA ARG A 670 33.72 -78.74 87.24
C ARG A 670 34.56 -80.03 87.31
N HIS A 671 35.52 -80.20 86.42
CA HIS A 671 36.43 -81.35 86.44
C HIS A 671 37.37 -81.31 87.66
N GLN A 672 37.92 -80.15 87.99
CA GLN A 672 38.78 -79.93 89.17
C GLN A 672 38.00 -80.14 90.48
N HIS A 673 36.75 -79.66 90.58
CA HIS A 673 35.89 -79.97 91.71
C HIS A 673 35.59 -81.47 91.79
N ARG A 674 35.16 -82.11 90.69
CA ARG A 674 34.90 -83.57 90.67
C ARG A 674 36.15 -84.36 91.05
N SER A 675 37.33 -84.00 90.54
CA SER A 675 38.61 -84.62 90.89
C SER A 675 38.96 -84.42 92.37
N ARG A 676 38.78 -83.21 92.91
CA ARG A 676 38.98 -82.92 94.34
C ARG A 676 38.00 -83.67 95.23
N ASP A 677 36.75 -83.80 94.82
CA ASP A 677 35.73 -84.48 95.61
C ASP A 677 35.87 -86.02 95.52
N SER A 678 36.28 -86.57 94.37
CA SER A 678 36.77 -87.95 94.27
C SER A 678 38.05 -88.17 95.08
N GLN A 679 38.94 -87.17 95.18
CA GLN A 679 40.14 -87.28 96.01
C GLN A 679 39.81 -87.23 97.51
N LYS A 680 38.82 -86.43 97.94
CA LYS A 680 38.23 -86.51 99.29
C LYS A 680 37.56 -87.85 99.55
N GLU A 681 36.89 -88.44 98.55
CA GLU A 681 36.29 -89.77 98.69
C GLU A 681 37.37 -90.85 98.85
N VAL A 682 38.51 -90.70 98.16
CA VAL A 682 39.69 -91.57 98.33
C VAL A 682 40.35 -91.34 99.70
N THR A 683 40.56 -90.10 100.15
CA THR A 683 41.12 -89.87 101.50
C THR A 683 40.16 -90.35 102.59
N SER A 684 38.85 -90.12 102.46
CA SER A 684 37.85 -90.62 103.40
C SER A 684 37.76 -92.15 103.42
N LYS A 685 37.96 -92.83 102.28
CA LYS A 685 38.12 -94.29 102.23
C LYS A 685 39.42 -94.74 102.88
N GLN A 686 40.53 -94.05 102.65
CA GLN A 686 41.81 -94.33 103.31
C GLN A 686 41.75 -94.08 104.82
N GLU A 687 41.06 -93.03 105.28
CA GLU A 687 40.80 -92.73 106.69
C GLU A 687 39.92 -93.82 107.31
N ALA A 688 38.81 -94.20 106.66
CA ALA A 688 37.95 -95.29 107.14
C ALA A 688 38.63 -96.67 107.13
N ASP A 689 39.55 -96.94 106.19
CA ASP A 689 40.36 -98.15 106.18
C ASP A 689 41.51 -98.09 107.21
N TRP A 690 42.07 -96.92 107.51
CA TRP A 690 43.00 -96.68 108.62
C TRP A 690 42.32 -96.84 109.97
N GLU A 691 41.11 -96.29 110.17
CA GLU A 691 40.29 -96.51 111.36
C GLU A 691 39.96 -97.99 111.51
N ARG A 692 39.58 -98.67 110.42
CA ARG A 692 39.31 -100.12 110.40
C ARG A 692 40.55 -100.93 110.74
N TRP A 693 41.73 -100.53 110.25
CA TRP A 693 43.02 -101.12 110.64
C TRP A 693 43.35 -100.85 112.11
N THR A 694 43.12 -99.64 112.60
CA THR A 694 43.40 -99.24 113.99
C THR A 694 42.47 -99.99 114.96
N ALA A 695 41.18 -100.09 114.67
CA ALA A 695 40.23 -100.91 115.41
C ALA A 695 40.54 -102.42 115.31
N THR A 696 41.17 -102.86 114.21
CA THR A 696 41.66 -104.24 114.06
C THR A 696 42.92 -104.47 114.90
N ILE A 697 43.85 -103.52 114.96
CA ILE A 697 45.05 -103.54 115.81
C ILE A 697 44.62 -103.54 117.29
N GLN A 698 43.74 -102.63 117.70
CA GLN A 698 43.17 -102.62 119.06
C GLN A 698 42.47 -103.94 119.40
N ARG A 699 41.69 -104.53 118.47
CA ARG A 699 41.14 -105.89 118.65
C ARG A 699 42.21 -106.97 118.82
N TRP A 700 43.34 -106.86 118.12
CA TRP A 700 44.48 -107.78 118.24
C TRP A 700 45.27 -107.56 119.53
N GLU A 701 45.35 -106.33 120.03
CA GLU A 701 45.98 -105.97 121.30
C GLU A 701 45.12 -106.46 122.47
N SER A 702 43.82 -106.18 122.49
CA SER A 702 42.90 -106.78 123.47
C SER A 702 42.87 -108.31 123.38
N LYS A 703 43.00 -108.91 122.18
CA LYS A 703 43.18 -110.37 122.05
C LYS A 703 44.53 -110.85 122.59
N ARG A 704 45.59 -110.07 122.48
CA ARG A 704 46.92 -110.40 123.01
C ARG A 704 46.91 -110.31 124.53
N GLU A 705 46.29 -109.30 125.12
CA GLU A 705 46.09 -109.17 126.57
C GLU A 705 45.25 -110.32 127.12
N LEU A 706 44.12 -110.65 126.48
CA LEU A 706 43.30 -111.82 126.83
C LEU A 706 44.06 -113.15 126.66
N ALA A 707 44.95 -113.26 125.68
CA ALA A 707 45.79 -114.45 125.49
C ALA A 707 46.97 -114.53 126.47
N HIS A 708 47.39 -113.41 127.07
CA HIS A 708 48.53 -113.38 128.00
C HIS A 708 48.19 -113.86 129.42
N ILE A 709 46.90 -114.04 129.72
CA ILE A 709 46.37 -114.44 131.04
C ILE A 709 45.98 -115.93 131.10
N ALA A 710 45.70 -116.57 129.95
CA ALA A 710 45.24 -117.96 129.86
C ALA A 710 46.27 -118.85 129.13
N GLY A 711 47.41 -119.10 129.78
CA GLY A 711 48.59 -119.75 129.18
C GLY A 711 49.04 -121.10 129.77
N GLU A 712 48.49 -121.54 130.91
CA GLU A 712 48.71 -122.89 131.45
C GLU A 712 47.39 -123.67 131.55
N HIS A 713 47.47 -124.96 131.24
CA HIS A 713 46.40 -125.98 131.31
C HIS A 713 45.07 -125.72 130.56
N GLN A 714 44.95 -126.35 129.38
CA GLN A 714 43.86 -127.28 128.94
C GLN A 714 42.34 -126.93 129.09
N PRO A 715 41.42 -127.53 128.29
CA PRO A 715 41.58 -128.21 126.98
C PRO A 715 40.43 -127.97 125.95
N VAL A 716 40.46 -128.72 124.83
CA VAL A 716 39.30 -129.19 124.01
C VAL A 716 38.58 -128.22 123.02
N ARG A 717 38.23 -128.81 121.84
CA ARG A 717 37.17 -128.48 120.84
C ARG A 717 37.38 -127.50 119.66
N THR A 718 37.57 -128.14 118.50
CA THR A 718 36.77 -128.05 117.24
C THR A 718 36.64 -126.77 116.38
N GLN A 719 36.83 -127.04 115.07
CA GLN A 719 35.97 -126.67 113.91
C GLN A 719 36.29 -125.45 113.01
N LEU A 720 35.69 -125.56 111.81
CA LEU A 720 35.55 -124.61 110.70
C LEU A 720 36.80 -124.31 109.85
N LYS A 721 36.79 -124.90 108.65
CA LYS A 721 37.69 -124.55 107.52
C LYS A 721 37.28 -123.18 106.96
N THR A 722 38.25 -122.30 106.73
CA THR A 722 38.05 -121.05 105.98
C THR A 722 38.19 -121.28 104.47
N GLN A 723 37.28 -120.67 103.71
CA GLN A 723 37.29 -120.63 102.26
C GLN A 723 38.07 -119.38 101.80
N GLN A 724 39.02 -119.53 100.87
CA GLN A 724 39.82 -118.39 100.39
C GLN A 724 39.22 -117.77 99.12
N ARG A 725 38.80 -116.51 99.29
CA ARG A 725 38.69 -115.42 98.31
C ARG A 725 38.09 -115.78 96.93
#